data_AF-A0A7H8QUU0-F1
#
_entry.id   AF-A0A7H8QUU0-F1
#
_cell.length_a   1.000
_cell.length_b   1.000
_cell.length_c   1.000
_cell.angle_alpha   90.00
_cell.angle_beta   90.00
_cell.angle_gamma   90.00
#
_symmetry.space_group_name_H-M   'P 1'
#
loop_
_entity.id
_entity.type
_entity.pdbx_description
1 polymer ?
#
loop_
_entity_poly.entity_id
_entity_poly.type
_entity_poly.pdbx_seq_one_letter_code
_entity_poly.pdbx_strand_id
1 'polypeptide(L)'
;MSASAFRSFGLSPLLLSLFVFLHIIHGVVGGSPPTQSFKSRPDLRPPIIVVQKSTPSKLTPGYFFVTPSDGDNPGPHIFDNQGNLVWTGYAIAGPPISHGFHVCPHQGKDHLCFFQGAQAKGYSRGHGVILDNRYRTVRTVQSGGGMAGSDMHEFRPVGAGKTALLTVYQQRQFDMSTWNIKTGMGWIMESVFQEVDVETSEELFEWRSLDHVDPSETYTWPDHTDTSGNGLDPYAPWDYFHINSIDKNKDGDYLISSRHTCAIYKISGKDGSVMWRLHGTNPTFRNINFSFSQQHDARWLFENSTHTVLSLFNNGYNGFNQTHAYSSGMIVIIDHQNLTATMTNEYAPYLNNVLASSQGNTQVLSNGHVVTGWGNSGYVSEHDEHGKLIFWTLIGDGQTMNYRAQKFEWEGYPTDNPAMWTYSRSDEEDSPMTFYVSWNGATQVKSWRFYGAWNQSDSYELLAEIAKRGFETTYTHAGFYPWSYAEAVDAQGNVLGSSSDKFTFVPSPLLREYCADQLCENTLEYGMPDEVDSRPLVPPAGIKTVPWVDNEDSDADADGIPRPVTVPQGHQPSNNSNDSQKKYSFTRGQIAWVIALLVVVIAATIVLNCVYFRRARRSNAHFNRMKESRSSENLGQPDKHHPSAPSSPWWDAWEISTPDLLRSATPSYLSASPACSRQTILMEWQQGHSRRRSQPVHSETEAMMEYQQEQRRRELSPPKPLPVTWMSLPRKSQLLVLCLCRVFDFLQVASLQAYMFYQLKSFDDTLSDSEISTQAGILQGAFTAAQFATAIPWGRAADSEWGGRRFVLLVGLLGTAVSCLGVAFASSFTQAVIWRSLGGAINGTVGIIRTMIAENVKEKKYHSRAFLILPIGFNIAALFGPVIGGMLSDPVSSYPNLFGPNSLFGGDSGVQWLMKFPYALPMLANFFFMIICAILVAFGLEETLEACKGKPGLGFYMLKLLSRILGFGSSRSHSQYSAVAAHDEDATLLDPSKEGYDDTEHSKPRSKRVLRVLPFHRLWTKNVLFTLLAQAFFDFQMGAFNNLWLLFLSTPRYDANDPTSPTRSLPFVFTGGLGMPPQSVGFATSILGIIGMALQFTIYPSINGRLGTARSYQYFLALFPLAYAFAPYIALAPSTTAPPVQSSGPWVWFSIIIVLFLQVSARTFTLPTSIILLNNCSPHPSVLGTIHGIGQSVSSAFRTIGPIFSGAWYGYGLTIGTVGFAWWIVALVSVFGYLAAIFVYEGSGHEILLPGEEDIELK
;
A
#
# COMPACT_ATOMS: atom_id res chain seq x y z
N MET A 1 -18.32 14.16 -35.76
CA MET A 1 -18.11 12.99 -36.64
C MET A 1 -18.76 11.75 -36.01
N SER A 2 -18.99 10.66 -36.76
CA SER A 2 -19.93 9.60 -36.38
C SER A 2 -19.39 8.57 -35.36
N ALA A 3 -20.24 8.14 -34.43
CA ALA A 3 -19.92 7.21 -33.34
C ALA A 3 -20.02 5.72 -33.75
N SER A 4 -19.37 5.34 -34.84
CA SER A 4 -19.52 4.01 -35.47
C SER A 4 -18.45 2.96 -35.13
N ALA A 5 -17.32 3.35 -34.54
CA ALA A 5 -16.13 2.50 -34.41
C ALA A 5 -16.24 1.32 -33.40
N PHE A 6 -17.00 1.46 -32.32
CA PHE A 6 -16.90 0.59 -31.14
C PHE A 6 -17.72 -0.73 -31.16
N ARG A 7 -18.28 -1.14 -32.31
CA ARG A 7 -19.29 -2.24 -32.39
C ARG A 7 -18.79 -3.54 -33.03
N SER A 8 -17.59 -4.03 -32.73
CA SER A 8 -17.11 -5.32 -33.28
C SER A 8 -16.00 -6.04 -32.50
N PHE A 9 -16.24 -6.40 -31.24
CA PHE A 9 -15.63 -7.60 -30.63
C PHE A 9 -16.56 -8.22 -29.58
N GLY A 10 -16.91 -9.51 -29.76
CA GLY A 10 -17.80 -10.27 -28.88
C GLY A 10 -17.16 -10.76 -27.57
N LEU A 11 -16.08 -10.12 -27.13
CA LEU A 11 -15.23 -10.53 -25.99
C LEU A 11 -15.39 -9.63 -24.75
N SER A 12 -16.37 -8.73 -24.77
CA SER A 12 -16.46 -7.55 -23.90
C SER A 12 -16.26 -7.79 -22.39
N PRO A 13 -16.84 -8.83 -21.73
CA PRO A 13 -16.65 -9.02 -20.29
C PRO A 13 -15.26 -9.54 -19.93
N LEU A 14 -14.72 -10.47 -20.73
CA LEU A 14 -13.49 -11.19 -20.42
C LEU A 14 -12.26 -10.36 -20.81
N LEU A 15 -12.30 -9.65 -21.94
CA LEU A 15 -11.30 -8.63 -22.25
C LEU A 15 -11.37 -7.48 -21.24
N LEU A 16 -12.53 -6.98 -20.84
CA LEU A 16 -12.60 -5.91 -19.83
C LEU A 16 -12.02 -6.36 -18.48
N SER A 17 -12.31 -7.59 -18.06
CA SER A 17 -11.73 -8.18 -16.83
C SER A 17 -10.20 -8.33 -16.94
N LEU A 18 -9.70 -8.80 -18.08
CA LEU A 18 -8.27 -8.93 -18.34
C LEU A 18 -7.58 -7.56 -18.47
N PHE A 19 -8.24 -6.56 -19.05
CA PHE A 19 -7.71 -5.21 -19.23
C PHE A 19 -7.69 -4.45 -17.90
N VAL A 20 -8.69 -4.64 -17.04
CA VAL A 20 -8.68 -4.18 -15.63
C VAL A 20 -7.56 -4.88 -14.85
N PHE A 21 -7.40 -6.20 -15.00
CA PHE A 21 -6.31 -6.94 -14.36
C PHE A 21 -4.92 -6.46 -14.84
N LEU A 22 -4.75 -6.20 -16.13
CA LEU A 22 -3.52 -5.66 -16.72
C LEU A 22 -3.27 -4.19 -16.33
N HIS A 23 -4.31 -3.35 -16.22
CA HIS A 23 -4.17 -1.98 -15.68
C HIS A 23 -3.84 -1.97 -14.19
N ILE A 24 -4.37 -2.93 -13.40
CA ILE A 24 -3.98 -3.11 -12.00
C ILE A 24 -2.50 -3.56 -11.90
N ILE A 25 -2.03 -4.42 -12.82
CA ILE A 25 -0.61 -4.80 -12.90
C ILE A 25 0.25 -3.59 -13.32
N HIS A 26 -0.13 -2.86 -14.36
CA HIS A 26 0.64 -1.72 -14.87
C HIS A 26 0.64 -0.53 -13.89
N GLY A 27 -0.41 -0.36 -13.08
CA GLY A 27 -0.46 0.59 -11.96
C GLY A 27 0.28 0.12 -10.70
N VAL A 28 0.78 -1.12 -10.67
CA VAL A 28 1.66 -1.68 -9.62
C VAL A 28 3.12 -1.73 -10.08
N VAL A 29 3.38 -1.77 -11.39
CA VAL A 29 4.71 -1.68 -12.01
C VAL A 29 4.94 -0.26 -12.55
N GLY A 30 5.03 0.70 -11.64
CA GLY A 30 5.80 1.92 -11.92
C GLY A 30 7.28 1.59 -11.86
N GLY A 31 8.03 1.88 -12.93
CA GLY A 31 9.50 1.87 -12.88
C GLY A 31 10.00 3.10 -12.13
N SER A 32 11.18 3.02 -11.49
CA SER A 32 11.86 4.23 -11.00
C SER A 32 12.15 5.16 -12.18
N PRO A 33 12.02 6.50 -12.02
CA PRO A 33 12.53 7.46 -12.99
C PRO A 33 14.03 7.24 -13.28
N PRO A 34 14.52 7.57 -14.48
CA PRO A 34 15.92 7.33 -14.84
C PRO A 34 16.86 8.19 -13.99
N THR A 35 17.87 7.54 -13.38
CA THR A 35 18.87 8.16 -12.50
C THR A 35 20.28 8.14 -13.07
N GLN A 36 21.10 9.11 -12.66
CA GLN A 36 22.55 9.12 -12.90
C GLN A 36 23.24 8.13 -11.95
N SER A 37 24.49 7.76 -12.24
CA SER A 37 25.36 7.01 -11.33
C SER A 37 26.82 7.39 -11.56
N PHE A 38 27.62 7.37 -10.49
CA PHE A 38 29.01 7.82 -10.48
C PHE A 38 29.92 6.75 -9.88
N LYS A 39 31.16 6.62 -10.36
CA LYS A 39 32.10 5.60 -9.89
C LYS A 39 32.77 5.99 -8.56
N SER A 40 33.06 7.27 -8.37
CA SER A 40 33.58 7.84 -7.11
C SER A 40 32.50 7.98 -6.02
N ARG A 41 31.22 8.08 -6.41
CA ARG A 41 30.05 8.22 -5.52
C ARG A 41 28.87 7.34 -5.97
N PRO A 42 28.98 6.00 -5.88
CA PRO A 42 27.93 5.07 -6.33
C PRO A 42 26.69 5.04 -5.40
N ASP A 43 26.77 5.72 -4.26
CA ASP A 43 25.67 6.02 -3.35
C ASP A 43 24.72 7.10 -3.90
N LEU A 44 25.20 7.97 -4.80
CA LEU A 44 24.45 9.08 -5.35
C LEU A 44 23.76 8.69 -6.67
N ARG A 45 22.43 8.79 -6.67
CA ARG A 45 21.52 8.47 -7.79
C ARG A 45 20.47 9.57 -7.99
N PRO A 46 20.89 10.82 -8.33
CA PRO A 46 19.95 11.88 -8.67
C PRO A 46 19.20 11.52 -9.97
N PRO A 47 18.02 12.10 -10.24
CA PRO A 47 17.39 11.96 -11.55
C PRO A 47 18.29 12.52 -12.67
N ILE A 48 18.12 11.98 -13.89
CA ILE A 48 18.70 12.58 -15.09
C ILE A 48 17.93 13.86 -15.43
N ILE A 49 18.64 14.95 -15.76
CA ILE A 49 18.03 16.14 -16.37
C ILE A 49 18.35 16.14 -17.86
N VAL A 50 17.32 16.09 -18.70
CA VAL A 50 17.45 16.03 -20.16
C VAL A 50 17.17 17.40 -20.77
N VAL A 51 18.23 18.12 -21.12
CA VAL A 51 18.14 19.43 -21.79
C VAL A 51 17.72 19.23 -23.25
N GLN A 52 16.45 19.51 -23.55
CA GLN A 52 15.88 19.35 -24.89
C GLN A 52 16.11 20.57 -25.78
N LYS A 53 16.25 21.76 -25.17
CA LYS A 53 16.55 23.02 -25.85
C LYS A 53 17.44 23.89 -24.95
N SER A 54 18.51 24.44 -25.50
CA SER A 54 19.34 25.44 -24.83
C SER A 54 19.93 26.41 -25.84
N THR A 55 20.14 27.67 -25.42
CA THR A 55 20.82 28.71 -26.19
C THR A 55 21.94 29.27 -25.31
N PRO A 56 23.11 28.58 -25.18
CA PRO A 56 24.07 28.86 -24.10
C PRO A 56 24.57 30.31 -24.03
N SER A 57 24.74 30.98 -25.18
CA SER A 57 25.15 32.38 -25.28
C SER A 57 24.11 33.41 -24.83
N LYS A 58 22.86 32.98 -24.56
CA LYS A 58 21.76 33.79 -24.02
C LYS A 58 21.33 33.34 -22.62
N LEU A 59 21.89 32.26 -22.08
CA LEU A 59 21.40 31.64 -20.86
C LEU A 59 21.92 32.39 -19.63
N THR A 60 21.06 32.68 -18.65
CA THR A 60 21.50 33.38 -17.43
C THR A 60 22.56 32.53 -16.68
N PRO A 61 23.58 33.14 -16.07
CA PRO A 61 24.50 32.43 -15.17
C PRO A 61 23.82 31.75 -13.97
N GLY A 62 24.60 31.01 -13.19
CA GLY A 62 24.11 30.26 -12.03
C GLY A 62 23.57 28.86 -12.36
N TYR A 63 22.83 28.31 -11.41
CA TYR A 63 22.44 26.90 -11.30
C TYR A 63 20.93 26.75 -11.07
N PHE A 64 20.38 25.60 -11.45
CA PHE A 64 18.99 25.23 -11.19
C PHE A 64 18.84 24.47 -9.86
N PHE A 65 17.90 24.92 -9.03
CA PHE A 65 17.57 24.41 -7.71
C PHE A 65 16.21 23.71 -7.79
N VAL A 66 16.20 22.41 -7.47
CA VAL A 66 15.02 21.53 -7.63
C VAL A 66 14.88 20.57 -6.46
N THR A 67 13.66 20.11 -6.22
CA THR A 67 13.29 19.11 -5.19
C THR A 67 12.36 18.04 -5.77
N PRO A 68 12.89 17.13 -6.62
CA PRO A 68 12.17 15.93 -7.06
C PRO A 68 11.82 15.02 -5.87
N SER A 69 10.54 14.68 -5.69
CA SER A 69 10.07 13.89 -4.53
C SER A 69 10.05 12.37 -4.74
N ASP A 70 10.02 11.90 -5.99
CA ASP A 70 9.56 10.53 -6.31
C ASP A 70 10.65 9.61 -6.89
N GLY A 71 11.92 10.05 -6.88
CA GLY A 71 13.07 9.26 -7.37
C GLY A 71 13.80 8.46 -6.28
N ASP A 72 14.78 7.63 -6.67
CA ASP A 72 15.61 6.81 -5.76
C ASP A 72 16.35 7.64 -4.68
N ASN A 73 16.64 8.92 -4.94
CA ASN A 73 17.26 9.87 -4.01
C ASN A 73 16.40 11.16 -3.91
N PRO A 74 15.32 11.16 -3.12
CA PRO A 74 14.48 12.34 -2.93
C PRO A 74 15.21 13.37 -2.06
N GLY A 75 15.04 14.67 -2.37
CA GLY A 75 15.69 15.75 -1.63
C GLY A 75 16.02 16.96 -2.50
N PRO A 76 16.76 17.95 -1.96
CA PRO A 76 17.20 19.11 -2.72
C PRO A 76 18.44 18.78 -3.56
N HIS A 77 18.43 19.19 -4.83
CA HIS A 77 19.53 18.99 -5.79
C HIS A 77 19.83 20.30 -6.53
N ILE A 78 21.10 20.57 -6.78
CA ILE A 78 21.60 21.67 -7.62
C ILE A 78 22.14 21.05 -8.91
N PHE A 79 21.69 21.57 -10.06
CA PHE A 79 22.16 21.19 -11.39
C PHE A 79 22.69 22.39 -12.17
N ASP A 80 23.61 22.17 -13.10
CA ASP A 80 24.12 23.23 -13.97
C ASP A 80 23.24 23.47 -15.22
N ASN A 81 23.62 24.50 -15.98
CA ASN A 81 23.00 24.89 -17.25
C ASN A 81 23.10 23.83 -18.38
N GLN A 82 23.74 22.68 -18.14
CA GLN A 82 23.87 21.55 -19.07
C GLN A 82 23.10 20.30 -18.58
N GLY A 83 22.59 20.30 -17.34
CA GLY A 83 21.91 19.16 -16.71
C GLY A 83 22.81 18.26 -15.86
N ASN A 84 24.10 18.61 -15.69
CA ASN A 84 24.99 17.87 -14.80
C ASN A 84 24.62 18.12 -13.33
N LEU A 85 24.77 17.11 -12.47
CA LEU A 85 24.71 17.33 -11.02
C LEU A 85 25.83 18.29 -10.60
N VAL A 86 25.52 19.17 -9.66
CA VAL A 86 26.50 20.03 -8.96
C VAL A 86 26.54 19.67 -7.48
N TRP A 87 25.37 19.53 -6.85
CA TRP A 87 25.22 19.09 -5.46
C TRP A 87 23.95 18.27 -5.29
N THR A 88 24.00 17.27 -4.41
CA THR A 88 22.79 16.65 -3.85
C THR A 88 22.82 16.68 -2.32
N GLY A 89 21.71 17.13 -1.74
CA GLY A 89 21.47 17.13 -0.31
C GLY A 89 21.02 15.78 0.24
N TYR A 90 20.73 14.77 -0.59
CA TYR A 90 20.30 13.44 -0.13
C TYR A 90 21.28 12.83 0.90
N ALA A 91 22.59 13.01 0.68
CA ALA A 91 23.65 12.53 1.57
C ALA A 91 23.75 13.28 2.93
N ILE A 92 23.04 14.40 3.10
CA ILE A 92 23.11 15.28 4.29
C ILE A 92 21.75 15.37 4.99
N ALA A 93 20.68 15.59 4.22
CA ALA A 93 19.30 15.71 4.69
C ALA A 93 18.63 14.35 4.95
N GLY A 94 19.13 13.26 4.34
CA GLY A 94 18.54 11.93 4.43
C GLY A 94 17.24 11.77 3.64
N PRO A 95 16.44 10.72 3.91
CA PRO A 95 15.26 10.37 3.12
C PRO A 95 13.97 11.21 3.28
N PRO A 96 13.80 12.19 4.19
CA PRO A 96 12.57 13.00 4.21
C PRO A 96 12.43 13.89 2.96
N ILE A 97 11.21 13.97 2.43
CA ILE A 97 10.89 14.81 1.27
C ILE A 97 11.18 16.27 1.63
N SER A 98 11.83 16.97 0.70
CA SER A 98 12.15 18.40 0.80
C SER A 98 11.43 19.17 -0.28
N HIS A 99 11.11 20.44 -0.06
CA HIS A 99 10.37 21.30 -1.01
C HIS A 99 10.87 22.75 -0.99
N GLY A 100 10.69 23.46 -2.11
CA GLY A 100 10.93 24.91 -2.17
C GLY A 100 12.40 25.32 -1.99
N PHE A 101 13.32 24.58 -2.60
CA PHE A 101 14.76 24.80 -2.47
C PHE A 101 15.24 26.06 -3.21
N HIS A 102 15.83 27.00 -2.47
CA HIS A 102 16.25 28.31 -2.98
C HIS A 102 17.45 28.88 -2.21
N VAL A 103 18.10 29.90 -2.78
CA VAL A 103 19.08 30.72 -2.07
C VAL A 103 18.34 31.80 -1.27
N CYS A 104 18.71 31.99 -0.01
CA CYS A 104 18.07 32.88 0.95
C CYS A 104 19.12 33.72 1.72
N PRO A 105 18.89 35.01 1.96
CA PRO A 105 19.76 35.79 2.83
C PRO A 105 19.47 35.46 4.31
N HIS A 106 20.52 35.20 5.10
CA HIS A 106 20.44 35.03 6.55
C HIS A 106 21.74 35.52 7.21
N GLN A 107 21.64 36.24 8.34
CA GLN A 107 22.77 36.88 9.03
C GLN A 107 23.73 37.69 8.13
N GLY A 108 23.21 38.28 7.03
CA GLY A 108 24.00 39.07 6.09
C GLY A 108 24.84 38.26 5.09
N LYS A 109 24.57 36.95 4.92
CA LYS A 109 25.18 36.08 3.91
C LYS A 109 24.12 35.24 3.20
N ASP A 110 24.43 34.80 1.99
CA ASP A 110 23.59 33.86 1.27
C ASP A 110 23.74 32.44 1.84
N HIS A 111 22.60 31.79 2.01
CA HIS A 111 22.40 30.46 2.56
C HIS A 111 21.46 29.66 1.64
N LEU A 112 21.34 28.35 1.87
CA LEU A 112 20.33 27.53 1.20
C LEU A 112 19.14 27.29 2.10
N CYS A 113 17.94 27.53 1.60
CA CYS A 113 16.69 27.31 2.31
C CYS A 113 15.80 26.31 1.59
N PHE A 114 15.21 25.38 2.35
CA PHE A 114 14.17 24.46 1.90
C PHE A 114 13.29 24.04 3.07
N PHE A 115 12.05 23.67 2.79
CA PHE A 115 11.22 22.90 3.72
C PHE A 115 11.71 21.44 3.74
N GLN A 116 11.72 20.79 4.91
CA GLN A 116 11.89 19.34 5.04
C GLN A 116 10.82 18.74 5.97
N GLY A 117 10.18 17.63 5.55
CA GLY A 117 9.17 16.99 6.39
C GLY A 117 8.55 15.71 5.85
N ALA A 118 7.42 15.33 6.46
CA ALA A 118 6.59 14.22 6.04
C ALA A 118 5.34 14.74 5.31
N GLN A 119 5.18 14.31 4.06
CA GLN A 119 4.08 14.75 3.19
C GLN A 119 2.83 13.86 3.35
N ALA A 120 1.68 14.52 3.48
CA ALA A 120 0.35 13.93 3.36
C ALA A 120 -0.30 14.35 2.02
N LYS A 121 -1.56 13.96 1.78
CA LYS A 121 -2.31 14.49 0.64
C LYS A 121 -2.63 15.97 0.86
N GLY A 122 -2.13 16.83 -0.01
CA GLY A 122 -2.42 18.27 -0.03
C GLY A 122 -1.70 19.13 1.02
N TYR A 123 -0.95 18.57 1.97
CA TYR A 123 -0.16 19.32 2.95
C TYR A 123 0.95 18.44 3.53
N SER A 124 1.95 19.06 4.17
CA SER A 124 3.02 18.37 4.91
C SER A 124 3.02 18.73 6.39
N ARG A 125 3.83 18.02 7.18
CA ARG A 125 4.28 18.45 8.52
C ARG A 125 5.79 18.28 8.62
N GLY A 126 6.48 19.34 8.99
CA GLY A 126 7.94 19.41 9.01
C GLY A 126 8.45 20.72 9.59
N HIS A 127 9.52 21.24 8.99
CA HIS A 127 10.20 22.46 9.41
C HIS A 127 11.00 23.08 8.25
N GLY A 128 11.38 24.35 8.39
CA GLY A 128 12.35 25.00 7.52
C GLY A 128 13.79 24.65 7.90
N VAL A 129 14.66 24.47 6.90
CA VAL A 129 16.09 24.16 7.06
C VAL A 129 16.92 25.24 6.35
N ILE A 130 17.92 25.78 7.06
CA ILE A 130 18.89 26.75 6.53
C ILE A 130 20.30 26.14 6.58
N LEU A 131 20.96 26.01 5.42
CA LEU A 131 22.35 25.54 5.30
C LEU A 131 23.30 26.70 4.95
N ASP A 132 24.54 26.65 5.46
CA ASP A 132 25.61 27.56 5.03
C ASP A 132 26.19 27.19 3.66
N ASN A 133 27.12 28.02 3.17
CA ASN A 133 27.88 27.77 1.95
C ASN A 133 28.86 26.58 2.02
N ARG A 134 28.87 25.86 3.15
CA ARG A 134 29.58 24.58 3.35
C ARG A 134 28.61 23.39 3.52
N TYR A 135 27.32 23.61 3.23
CA TYR A 135 26.22 22.64 3.31
C TYR A 135 25.91 22.12 4.72
N ARG A 136 26.32 22.85 5.77
CA ARG A 136 26.04 22.52 7.16
C ARG A 136 24.77 23.23 7.62
N THR A 137 23.90 22.53 8.35
CA THR A 137 22.70 23.15 8.94
C THR A 137 23.10 24.22 9.96
N VAL A 138 22.83 25.47 9.62
CA VAL A 138 22.98 26.62 10.53
C VAL A 138 21.78 26.71 11.45
N ARG A 139 20.57 26.52 10.89
CA ARG A 139 19.32 26.71 11.60
C ARG A 139 18.22 25.80 11.09
N THR A 140 17.38 25.35 12.02
CA THR A 140 16.04 24.82 11.73
C THR A 140 14.99 25.75 12.33
N VAL A 141 13.89 25.96 11.60
CA VAL A 141 12.84 26.94 11.93
C VAL A 141 11.49 26.23 11.98
N GLN A 142 10.75 26.39 13.07
CA GLN A 142 9.45 25.74 13.29
C GLN A 142 8.35 26.77 13.51
N SER A 143 7.10 26.32 13.38
CA SER A 143 5.91 27.10 13.73
C SER A 143 5.86 27.41 15.24
N GLY A 144 5.42 28.61 15.59
CA GLY A 144 5.25 29.06 16.97
C GLY A 144 4.00 28.49 17.66
N GLY A 145 3.67 29.04 18.82
CA GLY A 145 2.39 28.79 19.52
C GLY A 145 2.11 27.36 20.01
N GLY A 146 3.00 26.40 19.74
CA GLY A 146 2.70 24.97 19.91
C GLY A 146 1.78 24.40 18.81
N MET A 147 1.76 25.02 17.63
CA MET A 147 1.02 24.54 16.46
C MET A 147 1.52 23.18 15.94
N ALA A 148 0.81 22.61 14.96
CA ALA A 148 1.35 21.54 14.14
C ALA A 148 2.55 22.08 13.33
N GLY A 149 3.65 21.32 13.28
CA GLY A 149 4.86 21.68 12.53
C GLY A 149 4.57 22.03 11.07
N SER A 150 5.37 22.94 10.52
CA SER A 150 5.06 23.68 9.29
C SER A 150 4.77 22.78 8.09
N ASP A 151 4.11 23.37 7.11
CA ASP A 151 3.77 22.74 5.84
C ASP A 151 4.79 23.09 4.74
N MET A 152 4.69 22.41 3.60
CA MET A 152 5.60 22.51 2.45
C MET A 152 5.34 23.69 1.50
N HIS A 153 4.16 24.32 1.55
CA HIS A 153 3.78 25.30 0.54
C HIS A 153 4.51 26.64 0.72
N GLU A 154 4.96 26.98 1.93
CA GLU A 154 5.96 28.04 2.11
C GLU A 154 6.89 27.82 3.32
N PHE A 155 8.19 27.91 3.06
CA PHE A 155 9.21 28.32 4.01
C PHE A 155 10.05 29.41 3.34
N ARG A 156 9.91 30.66 3.79
CA ARG A 156 10.55 31.83 3.15
C ARG A 156 11.09 32.80 4.19
N PRO A 157 12.42 32.86 4.42
CA PRO A 157 13.01 33.91 5.23
C PRO A 157 12.82 35.30 4.60
N VAL A 158 12.48 36.27 5.42
CA VAL A 158 12.27 37.68 5.05
C VAL A 158 13.03 38.59 6.02
N GLY A 159 13.03 39.91 5.79
CA GLY A 159 13.75 40.86 6.65
C GLY A 159 15.27 40.62 6.74
N ALA A 160 15.90 40.18 5.64
CA ALA A 160 17.29 39.69 5.57
C ALA A 160 17.56 38.42 6.41
N GLY A 161 16.55 37.56 6.54
CA GLY A 161 16.61 36.25 7.19
C GLY A 161 16.57 36.29 8.71
N LYS A 162 16.00 37.36 9.28
CA LYS A 162 15.70 37.46 10.72
C LYS A 162 14.38 36.77 11.07
N THR A 163 13.39 36.88 10.18
CA THR A 163 12.09 36.26 10.32
C THR A 163 11.82 35.33 9.15
N ALA A 164 10.87 34.40 9.29
CA ALA A 164 10.48 33.50 8.22
C ALA A 164 8.96 33.32 8.17
N LEU A 165 8.44 33.27 6.95
CA LEU A 165 7.05 32.94 6.65
C LEU A 165 6.91 31.41 6.58
N LEU A 166 5.89 30.87 7.25
CA LEU A 166 5.55 29.45 7.31
C LEU A 166 4.07 29.23 7.02
N THR A 167 3.72 28.28 6.15
CA THR A 167 2.36 27.73 6.11
C THR A 167 2.14 26.72 7.24
N VAL A 168 0.91 26.67 7.77
CA VAL A 168 0.44 25.65 8.72
C VAL A 168 -1.00 25.26 8.36
N TYR A 169 -1.29 23.96 8.27
CA TYR A 169 -2.65 23.46 8.04
C TYR A 169 -3.22 22.85 9.33
N GLN A 170 -4.26 23.47 9.89
CA GLN A 170 -4.89 23.06 11.15
C GLN A 170 -6.30 22.50 10.94
N GLN A 171 -6.61 21.42 11.65
CA GLN A 171 -7.89 20.72 11.54
C GLN A 171 -8.88 21.27 12.56
N ARG A 172 -10.01 21.79 12.11
CA ARG A 172 -11.02 22.48 12.94
C ARG A 172 -12.39 21.84 12.79
N GLN A 173 -13.21 21.93 13.83
CA GLN A 173 -14.64 21.59 13.74
C GLN A 173 -15.41 22.83 13.30
N PHE A 174 -16.32 22.67 12.35
CA PHE A 174 -17.07 23.77 11.73
C PHE A 174 -18.53 23.38 11.49
N ASP A 175 -19.45 24.35 11.50
CA ASP A 175 -20.83 24.10 11.08
C ASP A 175 -20.90 24.03 9.56
N MET A 176 -20.99 22.81 9.04
CA MET A 176 -21.05 22.54 7.60
C MET A 176 -22.47 22.19 7.13
N SER A 177 -23.51 22.65 7.84
CA SER A 177 -24.91 22.42 7.48
C SER A 177 -25.32 23.06 6.15
N THR A 178 -24.66 24.16 5.76
CA THR A 178 -24.70 24.79 4.42
C THR A 178 -24.24 23.82 3.33
N TRP A 179 -23.11 23.14 3.53
CA TRP A 179 -22.60 22.06 2.66
C TRP A 179 -23.26 20.70 2.94
N ASN A 180 -24.49 20.72 3.46
CA ASN A 180 -25.37 19.57 3.69
C ASN A 180 -24.89 18.55 4.75
N ILE A 181 -23.83 18.83 5.52
CA ILE A 181 -23.39 18.01 6.65
C ILE A 181 -24.29 18.31 7.86
N LYS A 182 -25.33 17.49 8.04
CA LYS A 182 -26.44 17.74 8.99
C LYS A 182 -26.58 16.69 10.11
N THR A 183 -25.63 15.75 10.21
CA THR A 183 -25.66 14.62 11.18
C THR A 183 -24.64 14.74 12.33
N GLY A 184 -23.80 15.79 12.30
CA GLY A 184 -22.79 16.12 13.31
C GLY A 184 -22.07 17.41 12.91
N MET A 185 -21.06 17.83 13.69
CA MET A 185 -20.12 18.88 13.25
C MET A 185 -19.31 18.39 12.06
N GLY A 186 -19.08 19.26 11.08
CA GLY A 186 -18.12 19.01 10.01
C GLY A 186 -16.69 19.26 10.46
N TRP A 187 -15.74 18.83 9.63
CA TRP A 187 -14.32 19.10 9.79
C TRP A 187 -13.82 19.92 8.61
N ILE A 188 -13.24 21.08 8.89
CA ILE A 188 -12.65 21.96 7.89
C ILE A 188 -11.14 22.02 8.12
N MET A 189 -10.38 22.16 7.06
CA MET A 189 -8.96 22.48 7.14
C MET A 189 -8.83 24.01 7.10
N GLU A 190 -8.40 24.57 8.21
CA GLU A 190 -8.03 25.98 8.34
C GLU A 190 -6.60 26.14 7.81
N SER A 191 -6.44 27.01 6.81
CA SER A 191 -5.13 27.39 6.34
C SER A 191 -4.64 28.57 7.18
N VAL A 192 -3.56 28.36 7.91
CA VAL A 192 -2.90 29.36 8.75
C VAL A 192 -1.57 29.72 8.10
N PHE A 193 -1.12 30.95 8.30
CA PHE A 193 0.29 31.26 8.16
C PHE A 193 0.82 32.04 9.35
N GLN A 194 2.11 31.86 9.62
CA GLN A 194 2.84 32.58 10.65
C GLN A 194 4.04 33.31 10.05
N GLU A 195 4.38 34.47 10.59
CA GLU A 195 5.76 34.94 10.62
C GLU A 195 6.37 34.60 11.98
N VAL A 196 7.51 33.91 11.96
CA VAL A 196 8.28 33.57 13.17
C VAL A 196 9.67 34.19 13.12
N ASP A 197 10.26 34.44 14.29
CA ASP A 197 11.69 34.76 14.40
C ASP A 197 12.54 33.49 14.14
N VAL A 198 13.63 33.64 13.37
CA VAL A 198 14.44 32.51 12.89
C VAL A 198 15.29 31.87 13.99
N GLU A 199 15.69 32.63 15.01
CA GLU A 199 16.59 32.15 16.07
C GLU A 199 15.84 31.58 17.29
N THR A 200 14.63 32.07 17.55
CA THR A 200 13.80 31.64 18.69
C THR A 200 12.64 30.74 18.27
N SER A 201 12.18 30.86 17.01
CA SER A 201 10.86 30.34 16.58
C SER A 201 9.69 30.90 17.40
N GLU A 202 9.85 32.11 17.95
CA GLU A 202 8.76 32.91 18.53
C GLU A 202 7.82 33.42 17.44
N GLU A 203 6.53 33.42 17.73
CA GLU A 203 5.46 33.88 16.83
C GLU A 203 5.38 35.41 16.83
N LEU A 204 5.57 36.03 15.67
CA LEU A 204 5.53 37.50 15.51
C LEU A 204 4.23 37.98 14.88
N PHE A 205 3.62 37.13 14.06
CA PHE A 205 2.32 37.37 13.42
C PHE A 205 1.68 36.02 13.06
N GLU A 206 0.38 35.87 13.27
CA GLU A 206 -0.42 34.72 12.82
C GLU A 206 -1.68 35.22 12.11
N TRP A 207 -2.06 34.53 11.04
CA TRP A 207 -3.29 34.79 10.28
C TRP A 207 -4.00 33.49 9.93
N ARG A 208 -5.32 33.43 10.13
CA ARG A 208 -6.14 32.24 9.94
C ARG A 208 -7.22 32.48 8.90
N SER A 209 -7.36 31.56 7.94
CA SER A 209 -8.30 31.77 6.83
C SER A 209 -9.76 31.91 7.28
N LEU A 210 -10.19 31.23 8.36
CA LEU A 210 -11.59 31.26 8.82
C LEU A 210 -12.00 32.58 9.48
N ASP A 211 -11.04 33.36 10.00
CA ASP A 211 -11.32 34.65 10.62
C ASP A 211 -11.51 35.78 9.56
N HIS A 212 -11.22 35.49 8.28
CA HIS A 212 -11.11 36.50 7.21
C HIS A 212 -11.76 36.14 5.85
N VAL A 213 -11.99 34.86 5.56
CA VAL A 213 -12.55 34.38 4.28
C VAL A 213 -13.62 33.32 4.55
N ASP A 214 -14.86 33.61 4.15
CA ASP A 214 -15.99 32.68 4.29
C ASP A 214 -15.79 31.44 3.38
N PRO A 215 -15.97 30.19 3.88
CA PRO A 215 -15.75 29.01 3.07
C PRO A 215 -16.67 28.85 1.84
N SER A 216 -17.74 29.63 1.71
CA SER A 216 -18.58 29.68 0.51
C SER A 216 -17.92 30.40 -0.68
N GLU A 217 -16.81 31.12 -0.47
CA GLU A 217 -16.05 31.77 -1.54
C GLU A 217 -15.23 30.81 -2.43
N THR A 218 -15.17 29.52 -2.09
CA THR A 218 -14.33 28.53 -2.78
C THR A 218 -14.98 27.90 -4.01
N TYR A 219 -14.14 27.51 -4.97
CA TYR A 219 -14.51 26.68 -6.11
C TYR A 219 -14.23 25.18 -5.89
N THR A 220 -13.47 24.82 -4.84
CA THR A 220 -13.20 23.42 -4.45
C THR A 220 -14.15 22.99 -3.33
N TRP A 221 -15.30 22.44 -3.70
CA TRP A 221 -16.31 21.88 -2.79
C TRP A 221 -15.82 20.56 -2.15
N PRO A 222 -16.47 20.06 -1.07
CA PRO A 222 -16.07 18.80 -0.44
C PRO A 222 -16.13 17.62 -1.42
N ASP A 223 -15.14 16.74 -1.36
CA ASP A 223 -14.99 15.54 -2.20
C ASP A 223 -14.85 15.80 -3.72
N HIS A 224 -14.61 17.06 -4.15
CA HIS A 224 -14.42 17.42 -5.58
C HIS A 224 -13.02 17.18 -6.13
N THR A 225 -11.98 17.13 -5.27
CA THR A 225 -10.61 16.76 -5.66
C THR A 225 -10.01 15.79 -4.65
N ASP A 226 -8.95 15.09 -5.05
CA ASP A 226 -8.26 14.12 -4.20
C ASP A 226 -7.46 14.73 -3.04
N THR A 227 -7.32 16.07 -3.04
CA THR A 227 -6.79 16.91 -1.94
C THR A 227 -7.90 17.59 -1.12
N SER A 228 -9.09 17.80 -1.69
CA SER A 228 -10.16 18.61 -1.08
C SER A 228 -10.67 18.09 0.27
N GLY A 229 -10.68 16.78 0.48
CA GLY A 229 -11.33 16.15 1.63
C GLY A 229 -12.86 16.26 1.59
N ASN A 230 -13.54 15.42 2.36
CA ASN A 230 -15.01 15.32 2.36
C ASN A 230 -15.68 16.06 3.53
N GLY A 231 -14.90 16.54 4.50
CA GLY A 231 -15.36 17.29 5.67
C GLY A 231 -16.12 16.47 6.72
N LEU A 232 -16.15 15.14 6.60
CA LEU A 232 -16.91 14.27 7.51
C LEU A 232 -16.11 13.82 8.74
N ASP A 233 -14.77 13.81 8.64
CA ASP A 233 -13.88 13.31 9.70
C ASP A 233 -12.49 13.99 9.66
N PRO A 234 -11.71 13.99 10.75
CA PRO A 234 -10.46 14.74 10.85
C PRO A 234 -9.29 14.14 10.03
N TYR A 235 -9.46 12.99 9.38
CA TYR A 235 -8.47 12.46 8.43
C TYR A 235 -8.77 12.89 6.99
N ALA A 236 -9.99 13.35 6.71
CA ALA A 236 -10.41 13.94 5.44
C ALA A 236 -11.15 15.30 5.63
N PRO A 237 -10.60 16.26 6.40
CA PRO A 237 -11.22 17.57 6.61
C PRO A 237 -11.32 18.33 5.28
N TRP A 238 -12.34 19.16 5.12
CA TRP A 238 -12.53 19.92 3.89
C TRP A 238 -11.55 21.09 3.79
N ASP A 239 -10.61 21.02 2.86
CA ASP A 239 -9.69 22.10 2.53
C ASP A 239 -10.32 23.04 1.51
N TYR A 240 -10.90 24.12 2.02
CA TYR A 240 -11.62 25.11 1.22
C TYR A 240 -10.72 26.22 0.66
N PHE A 241 -9.54 26.46 1.27
CA PHE A 241 -8.73 27.65 0.98
C PHE A 241 -7.39 27.30 0.31
N HIS A 242 -6.59 26.41 0.91
CA HIS A 242 -5.31 25.93 0.39
C HIS A 242 -4.32 27.01 -0.07
N ILE A 243 -3.44 27.43 0.84
CA ILE A 243 -2.32 28.36 0.57
C ILE A 243 -1.21 27.65 -0.22
N ASN A 244 -0.80 28.26 -1.34
CA ASN A 244 0.25 27.78 -2.23
C ASN A 244 1.58 28.54 -2.16
N SER A 245 1.53 29.79 -1.69
CA SER A 245 2.67 30.68 -1.49
C SER A 245 2.28 31.87 -0.64
N ILE A 246 3.26 32.41 0.08
CA ILE A 246 3.14 33.65 0.87
C ILE A 246 4.36 34.52 0.58
N ASP A 247 4.14 35.81 0.36
CA ASP A 247 5.20 36.81 0.24
C ASP A 247 4.96 37.99 1.20
N LYS A 248 5.97 38.83 1.43
CA LYS A 248 5.87 40.01 2.31
C LYS A 248 6.46 41.25 1.65
N ASN A 249 5.73 42.38 1.68
CA ASN A 249 6.18 43.64 1.10
C ASN A 249 7.07 44.45 2.07
N LYS A 250 7.48 45.66 1.66
CA LYS A 250 8.34 46.55 2.48
C LYS A 250 7.59 47.27 3.61
N ASP A 251 6.27 47.39 3.51
CA ASP A 251 5.41 48.06 4.51
C ASP A 251 4.98 47.11 5.64
N GLY A 252 5.21 45.81 5.46
CA GLY A 252 4.89 44.74 6.40
C GLY A 252 3.67 43.89 6.02
N ASP A 253 2.97 44.24 4.93
CA ASP A 253 1.80 43.52 4.44
C ASP A 253 2.18 42.20 3.74
N TYR A 254 1.24 41.25 3.69
CA TYR A 254 1.45 39.91 3.14
C TYR A 254 0.63 39.66 1.86
N LEU A 255 1.16 38.84 0.95
CA LEU A 255 0.48 38.38 -0.26
C LEU A 255 0.26 36.87 -0.14
N ILE A 256 -0.98 36.40 -0.28
CA ILE A 256 -1.32 34.98 -0.20
C ILE A 256 -1.87 34.51 -1.55
N SER A 257 -1.34 33.41 -2.09
CA SER A 257 -1.99 32.67 -3.18
C SER A 257 -2.85 31.54 -2.62
N SER A 258 -4.15 31.55 -2.89
CA SER A 258 -5.10 30.48 -2.54
C SER A 258 -5.62 29.82 -3.81
N ARG A 259 -5.37 28.51 -3.98
CA ARG A 259 -5.79 27.80 -5.19
C ARG A 259 -7.26 27.43 -5.23
N HIS A 260 -7.85 27.10 -4.08
CA HIS A 260 -9.22 26.59 -4.03
C HIS A 260 -10.25 27.72 -4.18
N THR A 261 -9.94 28.94 -3.72
CA THR A 261 -10.69 30.17 -4.05
C THR A 261 -10.32 30.76 -5.41
N CYS A 262 -9.31 30.21 -6.10
CA CYS A 262 -8.75 30.76 -7.35
C CYS A 262 -8.41 32.26 -7.24
N ALA A 263 -7.85 32.69 -6.11
CA ALA A 263 -7.65 34.09 -5.77
C ALA A 263 -6.29 34.37 -5.12
N ILE A 264 -5.83 35.61 -5.29
CA ILE A 264 -4.66 36.17 -4.60
C ILE A 264 -5.14 37.34 -3.74
N TYR A 265 -4.72 37.34 -2.48
CA TYR A 265 -5.15 38.27 -1.43
C TYR A 265 -3.97 39.10 -0.94
N LYS A 266 -4.15 40.41 -0.75
CA LYS A 266 -3.25 41.23 0.08
C LYS A 266 -3.85 41.37 1.48
N ILE A 267 -3.06 41.07 2.50
CA ILE A 267 -3.42 41.08 3.91
C ILE A 267 -2.60 42.16 4.62
N SER A 268 -3.23 43.02 5.44
CA SER A 268 -2.46 44.05 6.14
C SER A 268 -1.66 43.46 7.31
N GLY A 269 -0.38 43.86 7.40
CA GLY A 269 0.54 43.40 8.45
C GLY A 269 0.26 43.97 9.85
N LYS A 270 -0.82 44.73 10.02
CA LYS A 270 -1.18 45.42 11.28
C LYS A 270 -2.35 44.78 12.03
N ASP A 271 -3.31 44.21 11.30
CA ASP A 271 -4.57 43.71 11.85
C ASP A 271 -5.11 42.45 11.14
N GLY A 272 -4.41 41.90 10.14
CA GLY A 272 -4.84 40.73 9.38
C GLY A 272 -5.96 40.99 8.38
N SER A 273 -6.43 42.24 8.22
CA SER A 273 -7.52 42.56 7.31
C SER A 273 -7.18 42.30 5.84
N VAL A 274 -8.15 41.79 5.07
CA VAL A 274 -8.03 41.63 3.62
C VAL A 274 -8.15 43.00 2.96
N MET A 275 -7.03 43.52 2.43
CA MET A 275 -6.96 44.83 1.78
C MET A 275 -7.56 44.81 0.37
N TRP A 276 -7.25 43.76 -0.41
CA TRP A 276 -7.82 43.54 -1.73
C TRP A 276 -7.72 42.07 -2.18
N ARG A 277 -8.49 41.74 -3.23
CA ARG A 277 -8.57 40.42 -3.88
C ARG A 277 -8.39 40.58 -5.40
N LEU A 278 -7.45 39.87 -6.00
CA LEU A 278 -7.17 39.98 -7.44
C LEU A 278 -8.16 39.22 -8.33
N HIS A 279 -8.69 38.10 -7.86
CA HIS A 279 -9.51 37.16 -8.63
C HIS A 279 -10.43 36.38 -7.69
N GLY A 280 -11.19 35.42 -8.22
CA GLY A 280 -12.08 34.55 -7.44
C GLY A 280 -13.40 35.22 -7.05
N THR A 281 -13.93 34.89 -5.88
CA THR A 281 -15.22 35.39 -5.40
C THR A 281 -15.09 36.84 -4.89
N ASN A 282 -15.85 37.75 -5.51
CA ASN A 282 -15.84 39.19 -5.26
C ASN A 282 -14.44 39.84 -5.40
N PRO A 283 -13.86 39.89 -6.62
CA PRO A 283 -12.56 40.52 -6.85
C PRO A 283 -12.65 42.04 -6.72
N THR A 284 -11.61 42.66 -6.15
CA THR A 284 -11.48 44.12 -6.02
C THR A 284 -11.17 44.79 -7.36
N PHE A 285 -10.49 44.07 -8.27
CA PHE A 285 -10.05 44.60 -9.55
C PHE A 285 -10.78 43.93 -10.72
N ARG A 286 -11.07 44.69 -11.77
CA ARG A 286 -11.49 44.14 -13.05
C ARG A 286 -10.27 43.62 -13.82
N ASN A 287 -10.22 42.31 -14.03
CA ASN A 287 -9.17 41.67 -14.83
C ASN A 287 -9.37 41.89 -16.34
N ILE A 288 -8.28 42.19 -17.04
CA ILE A 288 -8.25 42.57 -18.47
C ILE A 288 -7.24 41.67 -19.19
N ASN A 289 -7.71 40.97 -20.22
CA ASN A 289 -6.94 40.06 -21.09
C ASN A 289 -6.32 38.82 -20.40
N PHE A 290 -6.74 38.49 -19.16
CA PHE A 290 -6.38 37.21 -18.51
C PHE A 290 -7.46 36.71 -17.55
N SER A 291 -7.35 35.43 -17.21
CA SER A 291 -7.92 34.79 -16.03
C SER A 291 -6.90 33.80 -15.49
N PHE A 292 -7.04 33.35 -14.24
CA PHE A 292 -6.24 32.25 -13.71
C PHE A 292 -7.08 31.34 -12.83
N SER A 293 -6.58 30.14 -12.55
CA SER A 293 -7.16 29.26 -11.53
C SER A 293 -6.12 28.34 -10.96
N GLN A 294 -6.29 27.95 -9.69
CA GLN A 294 -5.49 26.92 -9.03
C GLN A 294 -3.99 27.27 -8.92
N GLN A 295 -3.70 28.57 -8.92
CA GLN A 295 -2.40 29.19 -9.17
C GLN A 295 -1.40 29.07 -8.01
N HIS A 296 -0.11 28.91 -8.33
CA HIS A 296 0.99 28.80 -7.36
C HIS A 296 1.97 29.98 -7.48
N ASP A 297 2.80 30.16 -6.46
CA ASP A 297 3.94 31.10 -6.43
C ASP A 297 3.60 32.54 -6.86
N ALA A 298 2.59 33.14 -6.22
CA ALA A 298 2.35 34.58 -6.33
C ALA A 298 3.46 35.35 -5.59
N ARG A 299 4.16 36.25 -6.28
CA ARG A 299 5.30 37.03 -5.75
C ARG A 299 5.20 38.51 -6.12
N TRP A 300 5.66 39.38 -5.22
CA TRP A 300 5.83 40.80 -5.55
C TRP A 300 7.07 41.02 -6.42
N LEU A 301 6.89 41.68 -7.56
CA LEU A 301 8.00 42.21 -8.38
C LEU A 301 8.22 43.69 -8.10
N PHE A 302 7.12 44.45 -7.95
CA PHE A 302 7.14 45.89 -7.68
C PHE A 302 5.84 46.33 -6.99
N GLU A 303 5.89 47.36 -6.15
CA GLU A 303 4.70 47.99 -5.56
C GLU A 303 4.98 49.47 -5.28
N ASN A 304 3.99 50.32 -5.58
CA ASN A 304 3.92 51.73 -5.16
C ASN A 304 2.45 52.11 -4.87
N SER A 305 2.21 53.37 -4.49
CA SER A 305 0.86 53.89 -4.12
C SER A 305 -0.18 53.93 -5.25
N THR A 306 0.18 53.52 -6.47
CA THR A 306 -0.68 53.54 -7.66
C THR A 306 -0.71 52.20 -8.39
N HIS A 307 0.39 51.45 -8.37
CA HIS A 307 0.54 50.21 -9.13
C HIS A 307 1.26 49.12 -8.34
N THR A 308 0.79 47.88 -8.44
CA THR A 308 1.48 46.66 -7.99
C THR A 308 1.76 45.76 -9.18
N VAL A 309 2.95 45.17 -9.28
CA VAL A 309 3.31 44.18 -10.31
C VAL A 309 3.65 42.85 -9.63
N LEU A 310 3.01 41.78 -10.06
CA LEU A 310 3.16 40.43 -9.52
C LEU A 310 3.59 39.45 -10.61
N SER A 311 4.35 38.42 -10.24
CA SER A 311 4.38 37.16 -10.99
C SER A 311 3.49 36.11 -10.32
N LEU A 312 2.99 35.16 -11.10
CA LEU A 312 2.27 33.96 -10.63
C LEU A 312 2.40 32.83 -11.66
N PHE A 313 2.20 31.58 -11.23
CA PHE A 313 2.08 30.43 -12.12
C PHE A 313 0.60 29.97 -12.19
N ASN A 314 -0.02 30.11 -13.36
CA ASN A 314 -1.40 29.69 -13.62
C ASN A 314 -1.43 28.20 -14.02
N ASN A 315 -1.90 27.35 -13.12
CA ASN A 315 -2.04 25.92 -13.39
C ASN A 315 -3.14 25.61 -14.42
N GLY A 316 -4.26 26.34 -14.37
CA GLY A 316 -5.38 26.16 -15.31
C GLY A 316 -6.10 24.80 -15.22
N TYR A 317 -5.74 23.95 -14.26
CA TYR A 317 -6.19 22.56 -14.11
C TYR A 317 -6.01 22.10 -12.66
N ASN A 318 -6.90 21.23 -12.15
CA ASN A 318 -6.80 20.66 -10.80
C ASN A 318 -6.85 19.13 -10.75
N GLY A 319 -6.66 18.45 -11.89
CA GLY A 319 -6.81 16.98 -12.00
C GLY A 319 -8.21 16.51 -12.39
N PHE A 320 -9.23 17.35 -12.22
CA PHE A 320 -10.65 16.99 -12.44
C PHE A 320 -11.36 17.96 -13.40
N ASN A 321 -11.07 19.25 -13.29
CA ASN A 321 -11.62 20.32 -14.11
C ASN A 321 -10.46 21.11 -14.77
N GLN A 322 -10.59 21.38 -16.07
CA GLN A 322 -9.65 22.13 -16.88
C GLN A 322 -10.28 23.45 -17.31
N THR A 323 -9.66 24.56 -16.94
CA THR A 323 -10.14 25.93 -17.24
C THR A 323 -9.34 26.60 -18.36
N HIS A 324 -8.09 26.18 -18.58
CA HIS A 324 -7.19 26.72 -19.62
C HIS A 324 -6.61 25.59 -20.49
N ALA A 325 -6.19 25.89 -21.72
CA ALA A 325 -5.65 24.90 -22.65
C ALA A 325 -4.29 24.32 -22.22
N TYR A 326 -3.50 25.12 -21.51
CA TYR A 326 -2.20 24.80 -20.96
C TYR A 326 -2.01 25.55 -19.62
N SER A 327 -1.04 25.15 -18.81
CA SER A 327 -0.54 25.98 -17.69
C SER A 327 0.40 27.07 -18.23
N SER A 328 0.56 28.20 -17.54
CA SER A 328 1.49 29.26 -17.97
C SER A 328 2.02 30.09 -16.80
N GLY A 329 3.24 30.60 -16.94
CA GLY A 329 3.73 31.69 -16.10
C GLY A 329 3.11 33.01 -16.53
N MET A 330 2.75 33.89 -15.59
CA MET A 330 2.12 35.19 -15.88
C MET A 330 2.78 36.31 -15.10
N ILE A 331 2.84 37.50 -15.72
CA ILE A 331 3.11 38.77 -15.03
C ILE A 331 1.87 39.67 -15.17
N VAL A 332 1.40 40.19 -14.04
CA VAL A 332 0.18 41.01 -13.94
C VAL A 332 0.51 42.34 -13.29
N ILE A 333 0.06 43.44 -13.91
CA ILE A 333 0.05 44.77 -13.31
C ILE A 333 -1.35 45.10 -12.81
N ILE A 334 -1.43 45.60 -11.58
CA ILE A 334 -2.63 46.07 -10.88
C ILE A 334 -2.55 47.59 -10.79
N ASP A 335 -3.61 48.28 -11.19
CA ASP A 335 -3.80 49.73 -11.06
C ASP A 335 -4.83 49.99 -9.95
N HIS A 336 -4.38 50.63 -8.86
CA HIS A 336 -5.19 50.94 -7.68
C HIS A 336 -6.04 52.19 -7.83
N GLN A 337 -5.83 53.01 -8.87
CA GLN A 337 -6.63 54.19 -9.16
C GLN A 337 -7.84 53.85 -10.05
N ASN A 338 -7.61 53.03 -11.10
CA ASN A 338 -8.66 52.61 -12.03
C ASN A 338 -9.36 51.31 -11.60
N LEU A 339 -8.90 50.64 -10.54
CA LEU A 339 -9.39 49.34 -10.05
C LEU A 339 -9.41 48.26 -11.15
N THR A 340 -8.32 48.21 -11.93
CA THR A 340 -8.12 47.26 -13.02
C THR A 340 -6.82 46.50 -12.85
N ALA A 341 -6.80 45.23 -13.24
CA ALA A 341 -5.56 44.48 -13.39
C ALA A 341 -5.45 43.96 -14.83
N THR A 342 -4.22 43.93 -15.36
CA THR A 342 -3.92 43.56 -16.75
C THR A 342 -2.71 42.65 -16.78
N MET A 343 -2.76 41.56 -17.56
CA MET A 343 -1.58 40.73 -17.81
C MET A 343 -0.68 41.42 -18.83
N THR A 344 0.61 41.57 -18.49
CA THR A 344 1.60 42.16 -19.39
C THR A 344 2.34 41.10 -20.20
N ASN A 345 2.58 39.94 -19.60
CA ASN A 345 3.37 38.85 -20.19
C ASN A 345 2.77 37.49 -19.81
N GLU A 346 2.74 36.57 -20.78
CA GLU A 346 2.44 35.15 -20.58
C GLU A 346 3.59 34.29 -21.10
N TYR A 347 3.97 33.28 -20.32
CA TYR A 347 5.07 32.35 -20.57
C TYR A 347 4.47 30.95 -20.76
N ALA A 348 4.07 30.67 -22.00
CA ALA A 348 3.46 29.42 -22.43
C ALA A 348 4.49 28.28 -22.59
N PRO A 349 4.09 27.00 -22.48
CA PRO A 349 5.00 25.87 -22.61
C PRO A 349 5.54 25.68 -24.04
N TYR A 350 6.67 24.99 -24.18
CA TYR A 350 7.20 24.61 -25.50
C TYR A 350 6.28 23.65 -26.27
N LEU A 351 5.48 22.88 -25.53
CA LEU A 351 4.49 21.95 -26.06
C LEU A 351 3.09 22.42 -25.60
N ASN A 352 2.20 22.73 -26.53
CA ASN A 352 0.89 23.39 -26.29
C ASN A 352 -0.13 22.56 -25.46
N ASN A 353 0.31 21.53 -24.74
CA ASN A 353 -0.51 20.58 -23.99
C ASN A 353 0.04 20.27 -22.58
N VAL A 354 1.05 21.00 -22.09
CA VAL A 354 1.54 20.83 -20.70
C VAL A 354 0.54 21.42 -19.72
N LEU A 355 0.06 20.59 -18.78
CA LEU A 355 -0.96 20.91 -17.79
C LEU A 355 -0.53 20.39 -16.40
N ALA A 356 0.04 21.28 -15.59
CA ALA A 356 0.38 20.98 -14.20
C ALA A 356 -0.87 21.09 -13.32
N SER A 357 -1.42 19.97 -12.86
CA SER A 357 -2.58 19.95 -11.94
C SER A 357 -2.25 20.50 -10.54
N SER A 358 -0.98 20.64 -10.22
CA SER A 358 -0.48 21.19 -8.95
C SER A 358 0.96 21.67 -9.10
N GLN A 359 1.41 22.46 -8.11
CA GLN A 359 2.78 22.94 -7.98
C GLN A 359 3.20 23.88 -9.13
N GLY A 360 4.46 24.33 -9.09
CA GLY A 360 5.06 25.21 -10.10
C GLY A 360 5.29 26.64 -9.62
N ASN A 361 6.05 27.41 -10.40
CA ASN A 361 6.49 28.75 -10.06
C ASN A 361 6.88 29.60 -11.28
N THR A 362 7.00 30.92 -11.08
CA THR A 362 7.45 31.87 -12.11
C THR A 362 8.36 32.93 -11.49
N GLN A 363 9.67 32.65 -11.54
CA GLN A 363 10.73 33.50 -10.99
C GLN A 363 11.23 34.46 -12.08
N VAL A 364 11.14 35.76 -11.82
CA VAL A 364 11.83 36.79 -12.62
C VAL A 364 13.24 36.98 -12.08
N LEU A 365 14.23 37.03 -12.96
CA LEU A 365 15.65 37.20 -12.66
C LEU A 365 16.07 38.67 -12.80
N SER A 366 17.24 39.02 -12.23
CA SER A 366 17.77 40.40 -12.19
C SER A 366 18.08 41.00 -13.58
N ASN A 367 18.24 40.15 -14.60
CA ASN A 367 18.40 40.51 -16.01
C ASN A 367 17.08 40.53 -16.80
N GLY A 368 15.91 40.44 -16.13
CA GLY A 368 14.60 40.41 -16.79
C GLY A 368 14.22 39.06 -17.42
N HIS A 369 15.07 38.05 -17.35
CA HIS A 369 14.73 36.69 -17.79
C HIS A 369 13.74 36.03 -16.82
N VAL A 370 12.97 35.06 -17.30
CA VAL A 370 11.94 34.37 -16.51
C VAL A 370 12.13 32.86 -16.52
N VAL A 371 12.31 32.29 -15.32
CA VAL A 371 12.40 30.85 -15.08
C VAL A 371 11.04 30.33 -14.61
N THR A 372 10.52 29.33 -15.33
CA THR A 372 9.23 28.69 -15.04
C THR A 372 9.46 27.24 -14.65
N GLY A 373 9.04 26.88 -13.43
CA GLY A 373 8.98 25.49 -12.97
C GLY A 373 7.58 24.92 -13.19
N TRP A 374 7.48 23.80 -13.91
CA TRP A 374 6.20 23.26 -14.39
C TRP A 374 5.54 22.25 -13.44
N GLY A 375 5.79 22.42 -12.14
CA GLY A 375 5.17 21.66 -11.05
C GLY A 375 5.23 20.15 -11.24
N ASN A 376 4.08 19.49 -11.07
CA ASN A 376 3.96 18.04 -11.19
C ASN A 376 4.08 17.49 -12.63
N SER A 377 4.39 18.33 -13.63
CA SER A 377 4.77 17.87 -14.98
C SER A 377 6.29 17.70 -15.17
N GLY A 378 7.12 18.02 -14.17
CA GLY A 378 8.57 17.71 -14.20
C GLY A 378 9.41 18.48 -15.21
N TYR A 379 8.91 19.56 -15.83
CA TYR A 379 9.69 20.42 -16.74
C TYR A 379 10.24 21.67 -16.03
N VAL A 380 11.30 22.25 -16.59
CA VAL A 380 11.82 23.58 -16.24
C VAL A 380 12.17 24.34 -17.53
N SER A 381 11.91 25.65 -17.57
CA SER A 381 12.28 26.49 -18.71
C SER A 381 12.81 27.86 -18.30
N GLU A 382 13.60 28.48 -19.20
CA GLU A 382 14.02 29.89 -19.11
C GLU A 382 13.64 30.61 -20.40
N HIS A 383 13.12 31.83 -20.25
CA HIS A 383 12.75 32.75 -21.32
C HIS A 383 13.56 34.04 -21.20
N ASP A 384 13.92 34.65 -22.34
CA ASP A 384 14.53 35.98 -22.33
C ASP A 384 13.51 37.09 -21.99
N GLU A 385 14.01 38.32 -21.83
CA GLU A 385 13.22 39.53 -21.52
C GLU A 385 12.05 39.82 -22.48
N HIS A 386 12.01 39.19 -23.66
CA HIS A 386 10.93 39.30 -24.63
C HIS A 386 9.96 38.11 -24.61
N GLY A 387 10.08 37.21 -23.61
CA GLY A 387 9.28 35.99 -23.50
C GLY A 387 9.72 34.85 -24.42
N LYS A 388 10.86 34.97 -25.12
CA LYS A 388 11.31 33.93 -26.04
C LYS A 388 12.00 32.81 -25.26
N LEU A 389 11.47 31.60 -25.39
CA LEU A 389 12.03 30.38 -24.81
C LEU A 389 13.47 30.12 -25.27
N ILE A 390 14.44 30.24 -24.36
CA ILE A 390 15.87 30.00 -24.59
C ILE A 390 16.36 28.67 -24.00
N PHE A 391 15.70 28.15 -22.97
CA PHE A 391 16.02 26.86 -22.32
C PHE A 391 14.75 26.07 -22.02
N TRP A 392 14.75 24.76 -22.28
CA TRP A 392 13.69 23.82 -21.92
C TRP A 392 14.29 22.46 -21.58
N THR A 393 13.97 21.95 -20.39
CA THR A 393 14.52 20.70 -19.86
C THR A 393 13.47 19.85 -19.13
N LEU A 394 13.73 18.56 -19.07
CA LEU A 394 12.91 17.51 -18.47
C LEU A 394 13.65 16.92 -17.26
N ILE A 395 12.98 16.80 -16.11
CA ILE A 395 13.48 16.11 -14.92
C ILE A 395 12.98 14.66 -14.96
N GLY A 396 13.90 13.70 -14.96
CA GLY A 396 13.60 12.27 -14.97
C GLY A 396 12.79 11.85 -16.20
N ASP A 397 11.55 11.43 -15.96
CA ASP A 397 10.60 10.90 -16.94
C ASP A 397 9.47 11.89 -17.32
N GLY A 398 9.39 13.05 -16.67
CA GLY A 398 8.28 14.00 -16.83
C GLY A 398 7.00 13.61 -16.09
N GLN A 399 7.05 12.62 -15.21
CA GLN A 399 6.03 12.35 -14.18
C GLN A 399 6.59 12.57 -12.76
N THR A 400 7.91 12.59 -12.62
CA THR A 400 8.67 12.99 -11.42
C THR A 400 8.19 14.34 -10.89
N MET A 401 7.50 14.36 -9.75
CA MET A 401 6.95 15.59 -9.18
C MET A 401 8.05 16.50 -8.61
N ASN A 402 7.97 17.81 -8.89
CA ASN A 402 8.92 18.81 -8.42
C ASN A 402 8.20 20.12 -8.05
N TYR A 403 8.20 20.48 -6.76
CA TYR A 403 7.30 21.52 -6.24
C TYR A 403 7.58 22.94 -6.80
N ARG A 404 8.85 23.34 -6.86
CA ARG A 404 9.33 24.56 -7.53
C ARG A 404 10.69 24.28 -8.19
N ALA A 405 11.01 25.00 -9.26
CA ALA A 405 12.32 25.01 -9.89
C ALA A 405 12.79 26.46 -10.00
N GLN A 406 13.91 26.77 -9.35
CA GLN A 406 14.41 28.14 -9.20
C GLN A 406 15.86 28.25 -9.68
N LYS A 407 16.33 29.46 -9.95
CA LYS A 407 17.68 29.71 -10.47
C LYS A 407 18.40 30.80 -9.68
N PHE A 408 19.64 30.51 -9.28
CA PHE A 408 20.50 31.39 -8.50
C PHE A 408 21.98 31.13 -8.81
N GLU A 409 22.85 32.10 -8.56
CA GLU A 409 24.30 31.84 -8.44
C GLU A 409 24.61 31.26 -7.05
N TRP A 410 25.65 30.44 -6.94
CA TRP A 410 26.01 29.78 -5.67
C TRP A 410 27.48 29.37 -5.59
N GLU A 411 28.11 29.70 -4.45
CA GLU A 411 29.51 29.36 -4.15
C GLU A 411 29.56 28.29 -3.06
N GLY A 412 29.73 27.02 -3.46
CA GLY A 412 29.77 25.88 -2.55
C GLY A 412 31.19 25.47 -2.18
N TYR A 413 31.44 25.38 -0.87
CA TYR A 413 32.71 24.99 -0.24
C TYR A 413 32.46 23.80 0.71
N PRO A 414 32.15 22.59 0.19
CA PRO A 414 31.80 21.43 1.01
C PRO A 414 32.93 21.02 1.96
N THR A 415 32.56 20.37 3.06
CA THR A 415 33.52 19.96 4.12
C THR A 415 34.00 18.52 4.04
N ASP A 416 33.51 17.73 3.08
CA ASP A 416 34.12 16.44 2.74
C ASP A 416 35.34 16.65 1.83
N ASN A 417 36.19 15.63 1.69
CA ASN A 417 37.28 15.64 0.72
C ASN A 417 36.74 15.20 -0.66
N PRO A 418 37.40 15.60 -1.78
CA PRO A 418 37.16 15.02 -3.09
C PRO A 418 37.07 13.49 -3.05
N ALA A 419 35.97 12.96 -3.59
CA ALA A 419 35.76 11.53 -3.73
C ALA A 419 36.47 11.05 -4.99
N MET A 420 37.37 10.07 -4.85
CA MET A 420 38.11 9.48 -5.96
C MET A 420 38.02 7.96 -5.95
N TRP A 421 37.90 7.37 -7.14
CA TRP A 421 38.13 5.95 -7.41
C TRP A 421 39.09 5.82 -8.59
N THR A 422 40.08 4.94 -8.48
CA THR A 422 41.09 4.65 -9.50
C THR A 422 41.05 3.18 -9.89
N TYR A 423 41.23 2.93 -11.18
CA TYR A 423 41.13 1.62 -11.81
C TYR A 423 42.26 1.44 -12.82
N SER A 424 42.91 0.29 -12.84
CA SER A 424 43.70 -0.16 -13.99
C SER A 424 43.37 -1.63 -14.29
N ARG A 425 43.59 -2.07 -15.53
CA ARG A 425 43.30 -3.45 -15.92
C ARG A 425 44.40 -4.42 -15.48
N SER A 426 45.64 -3.95 -15.38
CA SER A 426 46.80 -4.74 -14.92
C SER A 426 47.63 -3.95 -13.89
N ASP A 427 48.57 -4.64 -13.27
CA ASP A 427 49.59 -4.12 -12.34
C ASP A 427 50.96 -3.93 -13.04
N GLU A 428 51.01 -4.13 -14.35
CA GLU A 428 52.15 -3.83 -15.22
C GLU A 428 52.36 -2.31 -15.37
N GLU A 429 53.62 -1.86 -15.37
CA GLU A 429 53.99 -0.44 -15.41
C GLU A 429 53.41 0.31 -16.64
N ASP A 430 53.34 -0.34 -17.80
CA ASP A 430 52.73 0.17 -19.05
C ASP A 430 51.18 0.07 -19.09
N SER A 431 50.51 -0.34 -18.00
CA SER A 431 49.05 -0.54 -18.01
C SER A 431 48.28 0.77 -17.78
N PRO A 432 47.29 1.12 -18.62
CA PRO A 432 46.56 2.38 -18.49
C PRO A 432 45.75 2.43 -17.19
N MET A 433 45.86 3.55 -16.48
CA MET A 433 45.18 3.79 -15.20
C MET A 433 44.17 4.92 -15.33
N THR A 434 42.90 4.63 -15.06
CA THR A 434 41.78 5.58 -15.14
C THR A 434 41.34 6.07 -13.76
N PHE A 435 41.25 7.38 -13.63
CA PHE A 435 40.82 8.14 -12.47
C PHE A 435 39.38 8.60 -12.67
N TYR A 436 38.54 8.45 -11.63
CA TYR A 436 37.20 9.00 -11.53
C TYR A 436 37.14 9.86 -10.28
N VAL A 437 36.90 11.17 -10.43
CA VAL A 437 36.89 12.12 -9.30
C VAL A 437 35.65 13.02 -9.33
N SER A 438 35.00 13.19 -8.17
CA SER A 438 33.88 14.12 -7.97
C SER A 438 33.96 14.78 -6.59
N TRP A 439 33.24 15.89 -6.39
CA TRP A 439 33.16 16.56 -5.09
C TRP A 439 31.81 17.24 -4.93
N ASN A 440 31.01 16.81 -3.96
CA ASN A 440 29.58 17.12 -3.88
C ASN A 440 29.34 18.58 -3.48
N GLY A 441 29.05 19.44 -4.45
CA GLY A 441 28.80 20.87 -4.25
C GLY A 441 30.01 21.79 -4.34
N ALA A 442 31.18 21.30 -4.75
CA ALA A 442 32.35 22.17 -4.93
C ALA A 442 32.25 22.95 -6.26
N THR A 443 31.72 24.17 -6.22
CA THR A 443 31.46 24.97 -7.45
C THR A 443 32.69 25.74 -7.98
N GLN A 444 33.71 25.93 -7.13
CA GLN A 444 34.90 26.71 -7.49
C GLN A 444 35.95 25.93 -8.29
N VAL A 445 35.92 24.59 -8.26
CA VAL A 445 36.89 23.73 -8.94
C VAL A 445 36.85 23.92 -10.46
N LYS A 446 37.99 24.28 -11.06
CA LYS A 446 38.15 24.44 -12.52
C LYS A 446 38.99 23.33 -13.15
N SER A 447 40.01 22.84 -12.43
CA SER A 447 40.83 21.72 -12.85
C SER A 447 41.10 20.73 -11.71
N TRP A 448 41.53 19.54 -12.09
CA TRP A 448 41.98 18.46 -11.22
C TRP A 448 43.44 18.15 -11.54
N ARG A 449 44.31 18.10 -10.52
CA ARG A 449 45.65 17.52 -10.66
C ARG A 449 45.61 16.09 -10.18
N PHE A 450 46.18 15.16 -10.96
CA PHE A 450 46.23 13.74 -10.63
C PHE A 450 47.66 13.33 -10.30
N TYR A 451 47.82 12.60 -9.21
CA TYR A 451 49.12 12.21 -8.63
C TYR A 451 49.25 10.69 -8.50
N GLY A 452 50.46 10.16 -8.67
CA GLY A 452 50.79 8.73 -8.56
C GLY A 452 52.06 8.47 -7.73
N ALA A 453 52.11 7.33 -7.04
CA ALA A 453 53.28 6.85 -6.28
C ALA A 453 53.33 5.31 -6.23
N TRP A 454 54.53 4.77 -6.03
CA TRP A 454 54.75 3.34 -5.86
C TRP A 454 54.44 2.85 -4.44
N ASN A 455 54.85 3.58 -3.40
CA ASN A 455 54.40 3.39 -2.02
C ASN A 455 53.67 4.63 -1.49
N GLN A 456 52.74 4.45 -0.56
CA GLN A 456 52.03 5.56 0.13
C GLN A 456 52.99 6.51 0.89
N SER A 457 54.19 6.05 1.23
CA SER A 457 55.22 6.83 1.95
C SER A 457 56.14 7.64 1.03
N ASP A 458 56.07 7.46 -0.29
CA ASP A 458 56.98 8.08 -1.25
C ASP A 458 56.50 9.48 -1.69
N SER A 459 57.40 10.23 -2.35
CA SER A 459 57.02 11.48 -3.02
C SER A 459 56.19 11.18 -4.28
N TYR A 460 54.92 11.58 -4.27
CA TYR A 460 54.02 11.43 -5.41
C TYR A 460 54.41 12.32 -6.60
N GLU A 461 54.36 11.76 -7.80
CA GLU A 461 54.57 12.47 -9.08
C GLU A 461 53.26 13.07 -9.62
N LEU A 462 53.33 14.26 -10.22
CA LEU A 462 52.20 14.91 -10.90
C LEU A 462 52.04 14.34 -12.32
N LEU A 463 50.97 13.58 -12.55
CA LEU A 463 50.72 12.87 -13.80
C LEU A 463 50.06 13.76 -14.87
N ALA A 464 49.09 14.60 -14.45
CA ALA A 464 48.40 15.56 -15.33
C ALA A 464 47.61 16.62 -14.54
N GLU A 465 47.33 17.76 -15.17
CA GLU A 465 46.25 18.67 -14.79
C GLU A 465 45.16 18.69 -15.88
N ILE A 466 43.90 18.45 -15.50
CA ILE A 466 42.76 18.26 -16.42
C ILE A 466 41.60 19.16 -16.01
N ALA A 467 41.01 19.90 -16.96
CA ALA A 467 39.84 20.73 -16.71
C ALA A 467 38.61 19.89 -16.28
N LYS A 468 37.89 20.35 -15.25
CA LYS A 468 36.69 19.69 -14.71
C LYS A 468 35.60 19.55 -15.78
N ARG A 469 35.00 18.36 -15.84
CA ARG A 469 33.85 18.03 -16.70
C ARG A 469 32.74 17.42 -15.83
N GLY A 470 31.50 17.86 -16.05
CA GLY A 470 30.32 17.35 -15.34
C GLY A 470 30.43 17.36 -13.81
N PHE A 471 29.74 16.42 -13.17
CA PHE A 471 29.89 16.13 -11.73
C PHE A 471 31.17 15.34 -11.46
N GLU A 472 31.30 14.20 -12.15
CA GLU A 472 32.45 13.30 -12.12
C GLU A 472 33.33 13.54 -13.35
N THR A 473 34.61 13.84 -13.11
CA THR A 473 35.62 13.99 -14.16
C THR A 473 36.44 12.72 -14.28
N THR A 474 36.61 12.24 -15.51
CA THR A 474 37.42 11.05 -15.83
C THR A 474 38.71 11.45 -16.55
N TYR A 475 39.83 10.83 -16.16
CA TYR A 475 41.14 10.95 -16.81
C TYR A 475 41.80 9.58 -16.90
N THR A 476 42.51 9.27 -17.98
CA THR A 476 43.30 8.03 -18.11
C THR A 476 44.77 8.39 -18.33
N HIS A 477 45.62 7.94 -17.41
CA HIS A 477 47.07 7.96 -17.54
C HIS A 477 47.56 6.73 -18.30
N ALA A 478 48.75 6.81 -18.91
CA ALA A 478 49.29 5.75 -19.75
C ALA A 478 49.89 4.58 -18.95
N GLY A 479 50.56 4.87 -17.83
CA GLY A 479 51.14 3.86 -16.94
C GLY A 479 50.35 3.63 -15.65
N PHE A 480 50.78 2.62 -14.91
CA PHE A 480 50.20 2.18 -13.64
C PHE A 480 50.94 2.77 -12.44
N TYR A 481 50.19 3.19 -11.41
CA TYR A 481 50.72 3.47 -10.08
C TYR A 481 49.81 2.83 -9.01
N PRO A 482 50.37 2.05 -8.06
CA PRO A 482 49.60 1.44 -6.97
C PRO A 482 48.87 2.46 -6.10
N TRP A 483 49.50 3.61 -5.80
CA TRP A 483 48.94 4.66 -4.96
C TRP A 483 48.67 5.94 -5.75
N SER A 484 47.54 6.59 -5.47
CA SER A 484 47.11 7.79 -6.20
C SER A 484 46.26 8.75 -5.36
N TYR A 485 46.30 10.04 -5.68
CA TYR A 485 45.33 11.03 -5.16
C TYR A 485 45.05 12.12 -6.21
N ALA A 486 44.04 12.96 -5.96
CA ALA A 486 43.72 14.11 -6.79
C ALA A 486 43.56 15.40 -5.96
N GLU A 487 44.06 16.52 -6.48
CA GLU A 487 43.81 17.87 -5.96
C GLU A 487 42.74 18.59 -6.78
N ALA A 488 41.80 19.24 -6.10
CA ALA A 488 40.88 20.20 -6.68
C ALA A 488 41.53 21.58 -6.78
N VAL A 489 41.55 22.19 -7.96
CA VAL A 489 42.23 23.47 -8.23
C VAL A 489 41.22 24.54 -8.68
N ASP A 490 41.39 25.77 -8.20
CA ASP A 490 40.53 26.93 -8.53
C ASP A 490 40.92 27.63 -9.85
N ALA A 491 40.30 28.78 -10.15
CA ALA A 491 40.57 29.55 -11.38
C ALA A 491 41.90 30.34 -11.33
N GLN A 492 42.58 30.36 -10.19
CA GLN A 492 43.79 31.10 -9.90
C GLN A 492 45.00 30.17 -9.71
N GLY A 493 44.78 28.85 -9.70
CA GLY A 493 45.81 27.81 -9.56
C GLY A 493 46.00 27.30 -8.12
N ASN A 494 45.22 27.78 -7.15
CA ASN A 494 45.30 27.36 -5.75
C ASN A 494 44.60 26.01 -5.55
N VAL A 495 45.13 25.21 -4.62
CA VAL A 495 44.52 23.95 -4.19
C VAL A 495 43.40 24.24 -3.19
N LEU A 496 42.18 23.79 -3.50
CA LEU A 496 41.00 23.91 -2.65
C LEU A 496 40.85 22.73 -1.67
N GLY A 497 41.41 21.57 -2.01
CA GLY A 497 41.39 20.35 -1.21
C GLY A 497 41.85 19.14 -2.00
N SER A 498 42.28 18.07 -1.31
CA SER A 498 42.77 16.83 -1.91
C SER A 498 41.93 15.62 -1.48
N SER A 499 41.79 14.63 -2.37
CA SER A 499 41.25 13.33 -1.99
C SER A 499 42.14 12.65 -0.96
N SER A 500 41.58 11.72 -0.18
CA SER A 500 42.42 10.71 0.49
C SER A 500 43.23 9.94 -0.55
N ASP A 501 44.43 9.46 -0.19
CA ASP A 501 45.15 8.45 -0.95
C ASP A 501 44.23 7.25 -1.26
N LYS A 502 44.29 6.77 -2.50
CA LYS A 502 43.62 5.55 -2.95
C LYS A 502 44.64 4.56 -3.45
N PHE A 503 44.44 3.30 -3.09
CA PHE A 503 45.05 2.18 -3.79
C PHE A 503 44.26 1.96 -5.09
N THR A 504 44.96 1.91 -6.23
CA THR A 504 44.37 1.72 -7.55
C THR A 504 43.78 0.31 -7.64
N PHE A 505 42.50 0.19 -7.97
CA PHE A 505 41.86 -1.11 -8.13
C PHE A 505 42.39 -1.80 -9.39
N VAL A 506 43.04 -2.94 -9.22
CA VAL A 506 43.40 -3.86 -10.30
C VAL A 506 42.56 -5.13 -10.16
N PRO A 507 41.82 -5.57 -11.20
CA PRO A 507 41.09 -6.83 -11.15
C PRO A 507 42.06 -8.02 -11.07
N SER A 508 41.64 -9.08 -10.37
CA SER A 508 42.43 -10.33 -10.31
C SER A 508 42.60 -10.92 -11.72
N PRO A 509 43.69 -11.66 -12.03
CA PRO A 509 43.97 -12.15 -13.38
C PRO A 509 42.79 -12.84 -14.08
N LEU A 510 42.00 -13.61 -13.33
CA LEU A 510 40.79 -14.29 -13.79
C LEU A 510 39.65 -13.33 -14.22
N LEU A 511 39.60 -12.13 -13.63
CA LEU A 511 38.63 -11.08 -13.96
C LEU A 511 39.17 -10.10 -15.04
N ARG A 512 40.51 -10.01 -15.23
CA ARG A 512 41.15 -9.13 -16.24
C ARG A 512 40.67 -9.42 -17.67
N GLU A 513 40.25 -10.65 -17.99
CA GLU A 513 39.72 -10.99 -19.31
C GLU A 513 38.36 -10.34 -19.62
N TYR A 514 37.55 -10.04 -18.60
CA TYR A 514 36.18 -9.53 -18.74
C TYR A 514 36.03 -8.03 -18.48
N CYS A 515 37.00 -7.40 -17.81
CA CYS A 515 37.02 -5.94 -17.65
C CYS A 515 37.61 -5.24 -18.89
N ALA A 516 37.18 -4.00 -19.14
CA ALA A 516 37.78 -3.13 -20.15
C ALA A 516 38.98 -2.36 -19.58
N ASP A 517 39.75 -1.69 -20.44
CA ASP A 517 41.00 -1.02 -20.05
C ASP A 517 40.77 0.25 -19.19
N GLN A 518 39.57 0.84 -19.24
CA GLN A 518 39.21 2.03 -18.48
C GLN A 518 38.29 1.75 -17.28
N LEU A 519 37.56 0.63 -17.28
CA LEU A 519 36.66 0.22 -16.20
C LEU A 519 36.34 -1.27 -16.26
N CYS A 520 36.04 -1.86 -15.10
CA CYS A 520 35.21 -3.06 -15.05
C CYS A 520 33.74 -2.66 -14.88
N GLU A 521 32.83 -3.36 -15.58
CA GLU A 521 31.39 -3.16 -15.43
C GLU A 521 30.82 -3.93 -14.24
N ASN A 522 29.67 -3.48 -13.75
CA ASN A 522 28.98 -4.15 -12.64
C ASN A 522 28.22 -5.36 -13.20
N THR A 523 28.68 -6.57 -12.92
CA THR A 523 27.87 -7.77 -13.22
C THR A 523 26.58 -7.80 -12.39
N LEU A 524 25.50 -8.31 -12.99
CA LEU A 524 24.24 -8.63 -12.32
C LEU A 524 24.14 -10.11 -11.91
N GLU A 525 25.11 -10.92 -12.34
CA GLU A 525 25.17 -12.38 -12.17
C GLU A 525 26.52 -12.77 -11.56
N TYR A 526 26.60 -13.96 -10.95
CA TYR A 526 27.85 -14.45 -10.35
C TYR A 526 28.66 -15.27 -11.35
N GLY A 527 29.90 -15.62 -10.99
CA GLY A 527 30.75 -16.51 -11.80
C GLY A 527 31.23 -15.92 -13.13
N MET A 528 31.71 -16.81 -14.01
CA MET A 528 32.14 -16.47 -15.37
C MET A 528 30.94 -16.36 -16.33
N PRO A 529 31.02 -15.65 -17.47
CA PRO A 529 29.87 -15.47 -18.38
C PRO A 529 29.25 -16.74 -18.99
N ASP A 530 29.97 -17.87 -18.98
CA ASP A 530 29.48 -19.19 -19.40
C ASP A 530 29.10 -20.11 -18.22
N GLU A 531 29.18 -19.63 -16.97
CA GLU A 531 29.04 -20.43 -15.74
C GLU A 531 27.59 -20.48 -15.23
N VAL A 532 26.87 -21.53 -15.64
CA VAL A 532 25.46 -21.74 -15.25
C VAL A 532 25.32 -22.08 -13.77
N ASP A 533 24.34 -21.46 -13.09
CA ASP A 533 23.98 -21.70 -11.68
C ASP A 533 25.06 -21.26 -10.66
N SER A 534 25.97 -20.38 -11.09
CA SER A 534 27.02 -19.71 -10.32
C SER A 534 26.51 -18.99 -9.06
N ARG A 535 27.34 -18.92 -8.00
CA ARG A 535 26.96 -18.36 -6.69
C ARG A 535 28.14 -17.64 -6.03
N PRO A 536 27.89 -16.67 -5.13
CA PRO A 536 28.97 -16.04 -4.37
C PRO A 536 29.67 -17.08 -3.49
N LEU A 537 30.92 -17.38 -3.82
CA LEU A 537 31.79 -18.19 -2.99
C LEU A 537 32.11 -17.41 -1.72
N VAL A 538 31.52 -17.81 -0.58
CA VAL A 538 31.87 -17.23 0.72
C VAL A 538 33.17 -17.87 1.19
N PRO A 539 34.29 -17.13 1.27
CA PRO A 539 35.56 -17.70 1.72
C PRO A 539 35.45 -18.15 3.20
N PRO A 540 36.15 -19.21 3.61
CA PRO A 540 36.14 -19.66 5.00
C PRO A 540 36.65 -18.58 5.96
N ALA A 541 36.08 -18.58 7.17
CA ALA A 541 36.35 -17.56 8.19
C ALA A 541 37.83 -17.56 8.59
N GLY A 542 38.57 -16.54 8.13
CA GLY A 542 40.01 -16.39 8.34
C GLY A 542 40.72 -15.77 7.14
N ILE A 543 40.22 -15.96 5.92
CA ILE A 543 40.80 -15.35 4.71
C ILE A 543 40.55 -13.83 4.71
N LYS A 544 41.63 -13.04 4.74
CA LYS A 544 41.58 -11.58 4.58
C LYS A 544 41.56 -11.23 3.10
N THR A 545 40.38 -11.07 2.51
CA THR A 545 40.22 -10.71 1.07
C THR A 545 40.38 -9.20 0.83
N VAL A 546 41.35 -8.56 1.48
CA VAL A 546 41.62 -7.11 1.37
C VAL A 546 43.10 -6.90 1.03
N PRO A 547 43.43 -6.26 -0.11
CA PRO A 547 44.76 -6.36 -0.73
C PRO A 547 45.89 -5.59 -0.04
N TRP A 548 45.61 -4.89 1.07
CA TRP A 548 46.60 -4.15 1.87
C TRP A 548 47.03 -4.88 3.15
N VAL A 549 46.69 -6.17 3.27
CA VAL A 549 47.16 -6.99 4.39
C VAL A 549 48.09 -8.07 3.87
N ASP A 550 49.39 -7.75 3.89
CA ASP A 550 50.44 -8.68 3.52
C ASP A 550 50.33 -9.98 4.31
N ASN A 551 50.34 -11.09 3.59
CA ASN A 551 50.76 -12.38 4.12
C ASN A 551 52.15 -12.66 3.53
N GLU A 552 53.19 -12.46 4.34
CA GLU A 552 54.43 -13.22 4.16
C GLU A 552 54.12 -14.70 4.46
N ASP A 553 53.78 -15.49 3.43
CA ASP A 553 54.00 -16.94 3.36
C ASP A 553 53.64 -17.46 1.94
N SER A 554 54.27 -18.57 1.53
CA SER A 554 54.44 -18.95 0.13
C SER A 554 53.56 -20.11 -0.39
N ASP A 555 53.74 -20.42 -1.68
CA ASP A 555 53.50 -21.71 -2.34
C ASP A 555 52.06 -22.13 -2.68
N ALA A 556 51.64 -21.83 -3.92
CA ALA A 556 50.72 -22.65 -4.71
C ALA A 556 50.93 -22.43 -6.23
N ASP A 557 51.45 -23.43 -6.93
CA ASP A 557 51.65 -23.47 -8.41
C ASP A 557 50.31 -23.27 -9.18
N ALA A 558 50.21 -22.55 -10.29
CA ALA A 558 50.96 -22.56 -11.57
C ALA A 558 50.65 -23.77 -12.49
N ASP A 559 49.73 -23.60 -13.46
CA ASP A 559 49.86 -23.98 -14.90
C ASP A 559 48.52 -23.95 -15.69
N GLY A 560 48.58 -23.66 -17.00
CA GLY A 560 47.58 -24.14 -17.99
C GLY A 560 46.74 -23.14 -18.83
N ILE A 561 47.21 -22.79 -20.04
CA ILE A 561 46.49 -22.04 -21.11
C ILE A 561 46.84 -22.74 -22.45
N PRO A 562 45.94 -23.14 -23.40
CA PRO A 562 45.42 -22.21 -24.43
C PRO A 562 44.14 -22.54 -25.30
N ARG A 563 43.25 -21.53 -25.44
CA ARG A 563 42.63 -21.02 -26.72
C ARG A 563 41.61 -21.93 -27.52
N PRO A 564 41.12 -21.61 -28.77
CA PRO A 564 39.72 -21.15 -29.01
C PRO A 564 38.99 -21.80 -30.25
N VAL A 565 37.87 -21.20 -30.78
CA VAL A 565 37.50 -20.98 -32.24
C VAL A 565 35.98 -20.98 -32.63
N THR A 566 35.43 -19.78 -32.93
CA THR A 566 34.40 -19.37 -33.96
C THR A 566 32.88 -19.72 -33.94
N VAL A 567 32.15 -18.88 -34.70
CA VAL A 567 30.68 -18.59 -34.87
C VAL A 567 30.36 -18.64 -36.40
N PRO A 568 29.17 -19.06 -36.97
CA PRO A 568 28.05 -18.12 -37.30
C PRO A 568 26.60 -18.62 -37.62
N GLN A 569 25.60 -17.71 -37.41
CA GLN A 569 24.37 -17.37 -38.21
C GLN A 569 23.36 -18.45 -38.72
N GLY A 570 22.04 -18.21 -38.96
CA GLY A 570 21.14 -17.07 -38.71
C GLY A 570 19.78 -17.10 -39.51
N HIS A 571 18.89 -16.11 -39.31
CA HIS A 571 17.71 -15.68 -40.13
C HIS A 571 16.27 -16.29 -40.00
N GLN A 572 15.27 -15.52 -40.50
CA GLN A 572 13.78 -15.62 -40.35
C GLN A 572 13.04 -16.18 -41.61
N PRO A 573 11.67 -16.30 -41.61
CA PRO A 573 10.83 -15.33 -42.38
C PRO A 573 9.42 -15.00 -41.75
N SER A 574 8.41 -14.64 -42.57
CA SER A 574 7.38 -13.59 -42.26
C SER A 574 5.88 -13.86 -42.61
N ASN A 575 5.01 -12.84 -42.41
CA ASN A 575 3.53 -12.78 -42.49
C ASN A 575 2.86 -12.72 -43.89
N ASN A 576 1.53 -13.01 -43.95
CA ASN A 576 0.39 -12.21 -44.53
C ASN A 576 -0.91 -13.07 -44.60
N SER A 577 -2.18 -12.68 -44.33
CA SER A 577 -3.03 -11.45 -44.40
C SER A 577 -3.77 -11.29 -45.76
N ASN A 578 -5.11 -11.16 -45.91
CA ASN A 578 -6.31 -11.07 -45.02
C ASN A 578 -7.44 -12.00 -45.59
N ASP A 579 -8.78 -11.92 -45.40
CA ASP A 579 -9.80 -11.01 -44.80
C ASP A 579 -11.05 -11.87 -44.39
N SER A 580 -12.31 -11.48 -44.06
CA SER A 580 -13.16 -10.28 -44.18
C SER A 580 -14.35 -10.30 -43.16
N GLN A 581 -15.47 -9.58 -43.39
CA GLN A 581 -16.62 -9.49 -42.45
C GLN A 581 -18.03 -9.41 -43.09
N LYS A 582 -19.05 -9.80 -42.30
CA LYS A 582 -20.41 -9.20 -42.26
C LYS A 582 -20.97 -9.23 -40.82
N LYS A 583 -22.04 -8.45 -40.52
CA LYS A 583 -22.33 -7.91 -39.16
C LYS A 583 -23.82 -7.95 -38.78
N TYR A 584 -24.14 -8.14 -37.49
CA TYR A 584 -25.45 -7.84 -36.86
C TYR A 584 -25.29 -7.47 -35.36
N SER A 585 -26.38 -7.06 -34.66
CA SER A 585 -26.35 -6.26 -33.42
C SER A 585 -27.18 -6.79 -32.24
N PHE A 586 -26.88 -6.35 -31.01
CA PHE A 586 -27.55 -6.76 -29.75
C PHE A 586 -28.12 -5.58 -28.92
N THR A 587 -28.92 -5.88 -27.88
CA THR A 587 -29.90 -4.96 -27.25
C THR A 587 -29.70 -4.61 -25.76
N ARG A 588 -30.55 -3.72 -25.24
CA ARG A 588 -30.29 -2.72 -24.17
C ARG A 588 -30.49 -3.18 -22.71
N GLY A 589 -30.73 -4.48 -22.44
CA GLY A 589 -31.38 -4.93 -21.19
C GLY A 589 -30.51 -5.03 -19.92
N GLN A 590 -29.19 -5.24 -20.04
CA GLN A 590 -28.37 -5.68 -18.90
C GLN A 590 -27.88 -4.56 -17.95
N ILE A 591 -27.89 -3.29 -18.39
CA ILE A 591 -27.29 -2.17 -17.65
C ILE A 591 -28.13 -1.77 -16.41
N ALA A 592 -29.45 -1.95 -16.45
CA ALA A 592 -30.36 -1.50 -15.39
C ALA A 592 -30.14 -2.22 -14.04
N TRP A 593 -29.75 -3.50 -14.06
CA TRP A 593 -29.64 -4.32 -12.85
C TRP A 593 -28.42 -3.97 -11.99
N VAL A 594 -27.33 -3.50 -12.60
CA VAL A 594 -26.13 -3.03 -11.88
C VAL A 594 -26.44 -1.78 -11.05
N ILE A 595 -27.29 -0.89 -11.60
CA ILE A 595 -27.72 0.34 -10.92
C ILE A 595 -28.64 -0.01 -9.73
N ALA A 596 -29.56 -0.97 -9.90
CA ALA A 596 -30.41 -1.46 -8.81
C ALA A 596 -29.59 -2.06 -7.64
N LEU A 597 -28.53 -2.81 -7.96
CA LEU A 597 -27.62 -3.40 -6.95
C LEU A 597 -26.98 -2.32 -6.07
N LEU A 598 -26.47 -1.25 -6.69
CA LEU A 598 -25.84 -0.12 -5.99
C LEU A 598 -26.82 0.61 -5.05
N VAL A 599 -28.05 0.86 -5.51
CA VAL A 599 -29.09 1.50 -4.70
C VAL A 599 -29.42 0.67 -3.45
N VAL A 600 -29.47 -0.66 -3.56
CA VAL A 600 -29.72 -1.54 -2.39
C VAL A 600 -28.57 -1.48 -1.38
N VAL A 601 -27.31 -1.48 -1.83
CA VAL A 601 -26.13 -1.37 -0.95
C VAL A 601 -26.08 0.00 -0.26
N ILE A 602 -26.37 1.08 -0.99
CA ILE A 602 -26.47 2.44 -0.42
C ILE A 602 -27.60 2.52 0.61
N ALA A 603 -28.80 2.00 0.28
CA ALA A 603 -29.94 1.99 1.20
C ALA A 603 -29.66 1.17 2.48
N ALA A 604 -29.04 0.00 2.37
CA ALA A 604 -28.62 -0.80 3.52
C ALA A 604 -27.59 -0.06 4.39
N THR A 605 -26.65 0.66 3.77
CA THR A 605 -25.64 1.48 4.45
C THR A 605 -26.27 2.68 5.16
N ILE A 606 -27.28 3.33 4.55
CA ILE A 606 -28.06 4.41 5.17
C ILE A 606 -28.89 3.87 6.35
N VAL A 607 -29.54 2.71 6.22
CA VAL A 607 -30.33 2.10 7.31
C VAL A 607 -29.41 1.69 8.47
N LEU A 608 -28.25 1.09 8.20
CA LEU A 608 -27.25 0.77 9.23
C LEU A 608 -26.73 2.02 9.93
N ASN A 609 -26.45 3.11 9.19
CA ASN A 609 -26.10 4.40 9.78
C ASN A 609 -27.26 5.00 10.59
N CYS A 610 -28.50 4.94 10.13
CA CYS A 610 -29.66 5.44 10.89
C CYS A 610 -29.92 4.62 12.16
N VAL A 611 -29.68 3.31 12.14
CA VAL A 611 -29.70 2.45 13.32
C VAL A 611 -28.54 2.77 14.26
N TYR A 612 -27.33 2.99 13.73
CA TYR A 612 -26.16 3.45 14.48
C TYR A 612 -26.42 4.79 15.16
N PHE A 613 -26.88 5.82 14.46
CA PHE A 613 -27.26 7.12 15.02
C PHE A 613 -28.41 7.02 16.03
N ARG A 614 -29.40 6.12 15.84
CA ARG A 614 -30.44 5.85 16.86
C ARG A 614 -29.88 5.14 18.10
N ARG A 615 -28.91 4.24 17.94
CA ARG A 615 -28.25 3.53 19.06
C ARG A 615 -27.28 4.46 19.81
N ALA A 616 -26.57 5.34 19.09
CA ALA A 616 -25.76 6.41 19.63
C ALA A 616 -26.62 7.46 20.37
N ARG A 617 -27.76 7.89 19.82
CA ARG A 617 -28.72 8.74 20.54
C ARG A 617 -29.28 8.06 21.79
N ARG A 618 -29.55 6.75 21.78
CA ARG A 618 -29.93 6.01 23.01
C ARG A 618 -28.76 5.89 24.01
N SER A 619 -27.53 5.71 23.53
CA SER A 619 -26.33 5.69 24.38
C SER A 619 -26.09 7.05 25.04
N ASN A 620 -26.15 8.15 24.28
CA ASN A 620 -26.03 9.51 24.79
C ASN A 620 -27.23 9.89 25.67
N ALA A 621 -28.45 9.41 25.40
CA ALA A 621 -29.58 9.60 26.31
C ALA A 621 -29.33 8.89 27.66
N HIS A 622 -28.78 7.67 27.67
CA HIS A 622 -28.44 6.96 28.90
C HIS A 622 -27.23 7.59 29.62
N PHE A 623 -26.26 8.13 28.88
CA PHE A 623 -25.10 8.83 29.43
C PHE A 623 -25.50 10.18 30.03
N ASN A 624 -26.35 10.96 29.34
CA ASN A 624 -26.93 12.19 29.86
C ASN A 624 -27.78 11.91 31.11
N ARG A 625 -28.58 10.84 31.13
CA ARG A 625 -29.37 10.46 32.33
C ARG A 625 -28.49 10.15 33.54
N MET A 626 -27.29 9.60 33.34
CA MET A 626 -26.27 9.41 34.41
C MET A 626 -25.43 10.66 34.71
N LYS A 627 -25.49 11.69 33.86
CA LYS A 627 -24.84 12.99 34.07
C LYS A 627 -25.76 13.97 34.82
N GLU A 628 -27.04 13.98 34.46
CA GLU A 628 -28.12 14.71 35.13
C GLU A 628 -28.37 14.16 36.54
N SER A 629 -28.37 12.83 36.74
CA SER A 629 -28.44 12.21 38.07
C SER A 629 -27.21 12.43 38.96
N ARG A 630 -26.30 13.32 38.56
CA ARG A 630 -25.12 13.75 39.31
C ARG A 630 -25.01 15.29 39.42
N SER A 631 -26.02 16.01 38.96
CA SER A 631 -26.08 17.48 38.97
C SER A 631 -27.43 18.03 39.48
N SER A 632 -28.29 17.20 40.09
CA SER A 632 -29.66 17.56 40.47
C SER A 632 -30.04 17.18 41.92
N GLU A 633 -29.15 17.39 42.89
CA GLU A 633 -29.50 17.42 44.32
C GLU A 633 -29.14 18.77 44.96
N ASN A 634 -29.95 19.77 44.65
CA ASN A 634 -30.25 20.90 45.52
C ASN A 634 -31.60 21.50 45.11
N LEU A 635 -32.44 21.86 46.08
CA LEU A 635 -33.71 22.60 45.94
C LEU A 635 -34.91 21.91 45.22
N GLY A 636 -35.52 20.94 45.90
CA GLY A 636 -36.88 21.09 46.47
C GLY A 636 -38.14 21.28 45.59
N GLN A 637 -38.85 20.16 45.37
CA GLN A 637 -40.32 19.99 45.58
C GLN A 637 -41.37 20.74 44.69
N PRO A 638 -42.68 20.33 44.69
CA PRO A 638 -43.38 20.14 43.41
C PRO A 638 -44.80 20.74 43.25
N ASP A 639 -45.27 20.78 42.00
CA ASP A 639 -46.68 20.78 41.56
C ASP A 639 -46.73 20.57 40.01
N LYS A 640 -47.81 20.16 39.32
CA LYS A 640 -48.93 19.24 39.58
C LYS A 640 -49.65 18.98 38.22
N HIS A 641 -50.36 17.86 38.08
CA HIS A 641 -51.38 17.54 37.03
C HIS A 641 -51.02 17.40 35.52
N HIS A 642 -51.29 16.18 35.01
CA HIS A 642 -51.75 15.83 33.65
C HIS A 642 -53.23 16.27 33.42
N PRO A 643 -53.88 16.11 32.23
CA PRO A 643 -53.48 15.35 31.02
C PRO A 643 -53.75 16.02 29.63
N SER A 644 -53.55 15.23 28.57
CA SER A 644 -54.27 15.20 27.27
C SER A 644 -53.64 15.89 26.03
N ALA A 645 -53.95 15.27 24.89
CA ALA A 645 -53.61 15.62 23.50
C ALA A 645 -54.98 15.72 22.73
N PRO A 646 -55.10 15.96 21.39
CA PRO A 646 -54.19 15.52 20.31
C PRO A 646 -54.13 16.47 19.07
N SER A 647 -53.85 15.88 17.90
CA SER A 647 -54.24 16.29 16.53
C SER A 647 -53.68 17.59 15.92
N SER A 648 -52.52 17.43 15.27
CA SER A 648 -52.32 17.50 13.79
C SER A 648 -52.65 18.77 12.97
N PRO A 649 -51.92 19.02 11.86
CA PRO A 649 -51.85 20.34 11.22
C PRO A 649 -52.75 20.50 9.99
N TRP A 650 -52.90 21.75 9.57
CA TRP A 650 -53.37 22.16 8.25
C TRP A 650 -52.83 23.57 7.89
N TRP A 651 -52.72 23.82 6.59
CA TRP A 651 -52.07 24.90 5.81
C TRP A 651 -52.22 26.38 6.25
N ASP A 652 -51.17 27.18 6.00
CA ASP A 652 -51.07 28.31 5.04
C ASP A 652 -49.73 29.06 5.28
N ALA A 653 -48.87 29.45 4.33
CA ALA A 653 -48.93 29.91 2.93
C ALA A 653 -48.95 31.46 2.80
N TRP A 654 -48.03 32.00 1.98
CA TRP A 654 -47.84 33.43 1.64
C TRP A 654 -47.37 34.34 2.80
N GLU A 655 -46.71 35.48 2.59
CA GLU A 655 -45.58 35.82 1.69
C GLU A 655 -44.92 37.12 2.22
N ILE A 656 -43.71 37.42 1.72
CA ILE A 656 -43.09 38.76 1.58
C ILE A 656 -43.68 39.94 2.40
N SER A 657 -42.91 40.44 3.37
CA SER A 657 -42.55 41.88 3.45
C SER A 657 -41.41 42.16 4.44
N THR A 658 -40.66 43.22 4.16
CA THR A 658 -39.52 43.79 4.91
C THR A 658 -39.84 45.25 5.28
N PRO A 659 -38.99 46.00 6.02
CA PRO A 659 -38.10 45.65 7.14
C PRO A 659 -38.39 46.59 8.35
N ASP A 660 -37.34 47.17 8.97
CA ASP A 660 -37.30 48.52 9.58
C ASP A 660 -38.09 48.82 10.89
N LEU A 661 -37.40 48.82 12.04
CA LEU A 661 -36.73 50.03 12.57
C LEU A 661 -36.04 49.88 13.97
N LEU A 662 -34.74 50.15 13.98
CA LEU A 662 -33.95 51.01 14.90
C LEU A 662 -34.16 51.10 16.44
N ARG A 663 -33.00 51.38 17.09
CA ARG A 663 -32.74 51.98 18.43
C ARG A 663 -32.97 51.07 19.65
N SER A 664 -31.98 50.69 20.46
CA SER A 664 -30.77 51.33 21.06
C SER A 664 -30.98 51.95 22.44
N ALA A 665 -30.32 51.39 23.45
CA ALA A 665 -29.82 52.09 24.63
C ALA A 665 -28.60 51.33 25.17
N THR A 666 -27.58 52.05 25.65
CA THR A 666 -26.31 51.49 26.18
C THR A 666 -26.11 51.93 27.65
N PRO A 667 -24.91 52.06 28.25
CA PRO A 667 -24.50 51.11 29.29
C PRO A 667 -24.06 51.74 30.63
N SER A 668 -23.78 50.92 31.65
CA SER A 668 -22.92 51.25 32.82
C SER A 668 -22.84 50.07 33.81
N TYR A 669 -21.86 49.95 34.72
CA TYR A 669 -20.39 50.18 34.67
C TYR A 669 -19.82 49.77 36.05
N LEU A 670 -18.65 49.07 36.10
CA LEU A 670 -17.75 48.94 37.30
C LEU A 670 -18.35 48.21 38.54
N SER A 671 -17.61 47.70 39.55
CA SER A 671 -16.20 47.23 39.66
C SER A 671 -15.95 46.47 40.99
N ALA A 672 -14.90 45.61 41.02
CA ALA A 672 -14.05 45.23 42.18
C ALA A 672 -14.64 44.53 43.44
N SER A 673 -14.31 43.23 43.60
CA SER A 673 -13.37 42.62 44.59
C SER A 673 -13.02 43.30 45.93
N PRO A 674 -12.51 42.56 46.97
CA PRO A 674 -12.66 41.13 47.36
C PRO A 674 -12.71 40.91 48.93
N ALA A 675 -12.29 39.71 49.41
CA ALA A 675 -11.93 39.29 50.80
C ALA A 675 -13.04 38.72 51.73
N CYS A 676 -12.79 37.99 52.83
CA CYS A 676 -11.78 36.95 53.21
C CYS A 676 -12.18 36.31 54.59
N SER A 677 -11.48 35.25 55.05
CA SER A 677 -11.61 34.52 56.36
C SER A 677 -12.90 33.68 56.54
N ARG A 678 -12.98 32.48 57.17
CA ARG A 678 -12.26 31.66 58.20
C ARG A 678 -12.93 31.68 59.60
N GLN A 679 -13.64 30.61 59.98
CA GLN A 679 -13.41 29.74 61.18
C GLN A 679 -14.64 28.85 61.53
N THR A 680 -14.60 28.02 62.59
CA THR A 680 -14.30 26.56 62.57
C THR A 680 -14.96 25.85 63.79
N ILE A 681 -15.12 24.51 63.76
CA ILE A 681 -15.36 23.54 64.89
C ILE A 681 -16.70 23.60 65.67
N LEU A 682 -17.55 22.56 65.55
CA LEU A 682 -17.85 21.52 66.59
C LEU A 682 -19.01 20.59 66.13
N MET A 683 -19.30 19.49 66.83
CA MET A 683 -18.71 18.12 66.81
C MET A 683 -19.67 17.18 67.60
N GLU A 684 -19.42 15.86 67.60
CA GLU A 684 -20.16 14.79 68.35
C GLU A 684 -21.53 14.37 67.76
N TRP A 685 -21.98 13.09 67.77
CA TRP A 685 -21.44 11.72 68.07
C TRP A 685 -22.27 10.73 67.17
N GLN A 686 -22.12 9.39 67.08
CA GLN A 686 -21.39 8.34 67.82
C GLN A 686 -20.80 7.27 66.84
N GLN A 687 -20.13 6.28 67.43
CA GLN A 687 -19.47 5.05 66.96
C GLN A 687 -20.27 4.04 66.11
N GLY A 688 -19.54 3.23 65.30
CA GLY A 688 -20.08 2.11 64.50
C GLY A 688 -19.04 1.06 64.03
N HIS A 689 -17.98 0.80 64.81
CA HIS A 689 -16.88 -0.16 64.56
C HIS A 689 -15.97 0.06 63.32
N SER A 690 -14.76 -0.50 63.40
CA SER A 690 -13.65 -0.21 62.49
C SER A 690 -12.57 -1.29 62.47
N ARG A 691 -11.94 -1.52 61.31
CA ARG A 691 -10.53 -1.99 61.23
C ARG A 691 -9.82 -1.36 60.04
N ARG A 692 -9.00 -0.34 60.30
CA ARG A 692 -8.03 0.20 59.33
C ARG A 692 -6.81 -0.72 59.26
N ARG A 693 -6.13 -0.75 58.12
CA ARG A 693 -4.66 -0.95 58.06
C ARG A 693 -4.04 0.36 57.59
N SER A 694 -2.92 0.74 58.17
CA SER A 694 -2.25 2.02 57.96
C SER A 694 -1.31 2.03 56.75
N GLN A 695 -1.23 3.17 56.06
CA GLN A 695 -0.06 3.58 55.28
C GLN A 695 0.45 4.94 55.80
N PRO A 696 1.76 5.24 55.68
CA PRO A 696 2.40 6.39 56.30
C PRO A 696 2.28 7.68 55.46
N VAL A 697 2.62 8.82 56.09
CA VAL A 697 2.66 10.14 55.44
C VAL A 697 4.06 10.40 54.86
N HIS A 698 4.30 9.86 53.67
CA HIS A 698 5.34 10.29 52.72
C HIS A 698 4.84 9.90 51.32
N SER A 699 4.59 10.87 50.44
CA SER A 699 4.24 10.58 49.03
C SER A 699 4.31 11.78 48.08
N GLU A 700 4.05 13.02 48.50
CA GLU A 700 3.99 14.16 47.55
C GLU A 700 5.35 14.42 46.84
N THR A 701 6.46 14.33 47.57
CA THR A 701 7.81 14.48 46.97
C THR A 701 8.18 13.29 46.07
N GLU A 702 7.74 12.08 46.41
CA GLU A 702 8.00 10.88 45.61
C GLU A 702 7.16 10.88 44.33
N ALA A 703 5.85 11.16 44.42
CA ALA A 703 4.97 11.29 43.26
C ALA A 703 5.44 12.39 42.29
N MET A 704 6.00 13.50 42.79
CA MET A 704 6.56 14.55 41.94
C MET A 704 7.89 14.14 41.29
N MET A 705 8.73 13.35 41.96
CA MET A 705 9.94 12.77 41.35
C MET A 705 9.62 11.65 40.35
N GLU A 706 8.62 10.82 40.64
CA GLU A 706 8.11 9.76 39.76
C GLU A 706 7.53 10.37 38.48
N TYR A 707 6.72 11.43 38.60
CA TYR A 707 6.24 12.21 37.46
C TYR A 707 7.39 12.83 36.63
N GLN A 708 8.43 13.38 37.29
CA GLN A 708 9.62 13.91 36.61
C GLN A 708 10.55 12.84 36.01
N GLN A 709 10.48 11.59 36.47
CA GLN A 709 11.12 10.45 35.83
C GLN A 709 10.29 9.94 34.65
N GLU A 710 8.95 9.91 34.75
CA GLU A 710 8.07 9.48 33.67
C GLU A 710 8.12 10.45 32.48
N GLN A 711 8.17 11.77 32.74
CA GLN A 711 8.42 12.77 31.69
C GLN A 711 9.75 12.52 30.98
N ARG A 712 10.86 12.35 31.72
CA ARG A 712 12.18 12.06 31.13
C ARG A 712 12.23 10.73 30.38
N ARG A 713 11.50 9.69 30.82
CA ARG A 713 11.36 8.43 30.05
C ARG A 713 10.61 8.63 28.73
N ARG A 714 9.68 9.59 28.64
CA ARG A 714 8.97 9.93 27.39
C ARG A 714 9.86 10.73 26.45
N GLU A 715 10.63 11.70 26.95
CA GLU A 715 11.60 12.49 26.16
C GLU A 715 12.74 11.61 25.57
N LEU A 716 13.17 10.58 26.30
CA LEU A 716 14.18 9.62 25.85
C LEU A 716 13.63 8.49 24.95
N SER A 717 12.33 8.44 24.68
CA SER A 717 11.74 7.40 23.84
C SER A 717 11.81 7.77 22.35
N PRO A 718 12.39 6.92 21.47
CA PRO A 718 12.54 7.26 20.06
C PRO A 718 11.16 7.40 19.37
N PRO A 719 11.05 8.26 18.35
CA PRO A 719 9.77 8.55 17.70
C PRO A 719 9.14 7.27 17.13
N LYS A 720 7.83 7.11 17.36
CA LYS A 720 7.09 5.94 16.89
C LYS A 720 7.25 5.81 15.37
N PRO A 721 7.67 4.64 14.84
CA PRO A 721 7.93 4.49 13.41
C PRO A 721 6.65 4.75 12.59
N LEU A 722 6.84 5.36 11.42
CA LEU A 722 5.77 5.72 10.50
C LEU A 722 4.84 4.52 10.20
N PRO A 723 3.55 4.76 9.94
CA PRO A 723 2.58 3.71 9.64
C PRO A 723 2.92 3.03 8.30
N VAL A 724 3.73 1.97 8.39
CA VAL A 724 4.07 0.98 7.35
C VAL A 724 3.00 0.93 6.27
N THR A 725 3.37 1.17 5.02
CA THR A 725 2.47 1.22 3.85
C THR A 725 2.61 -0.04 2.98
N TRP A 726 1.68 -0.28 2.06
CA TRP A 726 1.82 -1.36 1.06
C TRP A 726 3.07 -1.18 0.18
N MET A 727 3.41 0.06 -0.17
CA MET A 727 4.61 0.39 -0.94
C MET A 727 5.92 0.10 -0.20
N SER A 728 5.90 0.06 1.14
CA SER A 728 7.07 -0.26 1.97
C SER A 728 7.35 -1.77 2.16
N LEU A 729 6.53 -2.67 1.60
CA LEU A 729 6.78 -4.11 1.72
C LEU A 729 8.05 -4.54 0.96
N PRO A 730 8.96 -5.33 1.58
CA PRO A 730 10.13 -5.89 0.91
C PRO A 730 9.74 -7.07 -0.01
N ARG A 731 10.63 -7.43 -0.94
CA ARG A 731 10.50 -8.60 -1.85
C ARG A 731 9.15 -8.68 -2.59
N LYS A 732 8.66 -7.53 -3.08
CA LYS A 732 7.36 -7.34 -3.75
C LYS A 732 7.07 -8.37 -4.86
N SER A 733 8.06 -8.72 -5.68
CA SER A 733 7.93 -9.72 -6.75
C SER A 733 7.58 -11.11 -6.23
N GLN A 734 8.29 -11.60 -5.21
CA GLN A 734 8.01 -12.89 -4.60
C GLN A 734 6.66 -12.90 -3.87
N LEU A 735 6.31 -11.80 -3.19
CA LEU A 735 4.99 -11.63 -2.57
C LEU A 735 3.86 -11.62 -3.60
N LEU A 736 4.09 -11.08 -4.81
CA LEU A 736 3.13 -11.13 -5.92
C LEU A 736 2.96 -12.54 -6.49
N VAL A 737 4.05 -13.29 -6.70
CA VAL A 737 3.97 -14.71 -7.14
C VAL A 737 3.21 -15.56 -6.11
N LEU A 738 3.52 -15.38 -4.82
CA LEU A 738 2.82 -16.03 -3.71
C LEU A 738 1.33 -15.64 -3.64
N CYS A 739 0.99 -14.38 -3.96
CA CYS A 739 -0.39 -13.92 -4.08
C CYS A 739 -1.13 -14.60 -5.24
N LEU A 740 -0.52 -14.68 -6.43
CA LEU A 740 -1.11 -15.33 -7.60
C LEU A 740 -1.36 -16.82 -7.34
N CYS A 741 -0.39 -17.52 -6.77
CA CYS A 741 -0.57 -18.92 -6.33
C CYS A 741 -1.76 -19.06 -5.36
N ARG A 742 -1.91 -18.11 -4.42
CA ARG A 742 -3.03 -18.11 -3.47
C ARG A 742 -4.39 -17.86 -4.15
N VAL A 743 -4.45 -16.99 -5.16
CA VAL A 743 -5.66 -16.75 -5.96
C VAL A 743 -6.08 -18.04 -6.68
N PHE A 744 -5.22 -18.61 -7.51
CA PHE A 744 -5.61 -19.71 -8.39
C PHE A 744 -5.88 -21.03 -7.65
N ASP A 745 -5.17 -21.28 -6.52
CA ASP A 745 -5.49 -22.40 -5.63
C ASP A 745 -6.94 -22.33 -5.08
N PHE A 746 -7.40 -21.14 -4.68
CA PHE A 746 -8.80 -20.96 -4.28
C PHE A 746 -9.76 -20.92 -5.48
N LEU A 747 -9.31 -20.45 -6.65
CA LEU A 747 -10.15 -20.25 -7.83
C LEU A 747 -10.70 -21.59 -8.36
N GLN A 748 -9.93 -22.67 -8.34
CA GLN A 748 -10.45 -24.00 -8.71
C GLN A 748 -11.57 -24.49 -7.77
N VAL A 749 -11.46 -24.24 -6.46
CA VAL A 749 -12.51 -24.61 -5.50
C VAL A 749 -13.77 -23.79 -5.73
N ALA A 750 -13.63 -22.47 -5.88
CA ALA A 750 -14.76 -21.56 -6.11
C ALA A 750 -15.38 -21.70 -7.51
N SER A 751 -14.62 -22.22 -8.49
CA SER A 751 -15.09 -22.50 -9.85
C SER A 751 -15.93 -23.79 -9.89
N LEU A 752 -15.42 -24.90 -9.33
CA LEU A 752 -16.17 -26.16 -9.22
C LEU A 752 -17.54 -25.95 -8.58
N GLN A 753 -17.57 -25.15 -7.52
CA GLN A 753 -18.75 -24.80 -6.75
C GLN A 753 -19.94 -24.29 -7.59
N ALA A 754 -19.72 -23.51 -8.65
CA ALA A 754 -20.80 -22.92 -9.44
C ALA A 754 -21.60 -23.91 -10.32
N TYR A 755 -21.07 -25.11 -10.58
CA TYR A 755 -21.70 -26.10 -11.47
C TYR A 755 -21.70 -27.54 -10.91
N MET A 756 -21.07 -27.80 -9.75
CA MET A 756 -20.91 -29.13 -9.15
C MET A 756 -22.21 -29.96 -9.07
N PHE A 757 -23.34 -29.34 -8.71
CA PHE A 757 -24.65 -30.01 -8.66
C PHE A 757 -25.05 -30.58 -10.03
N TYR A 758 -24.88 -29.79 -11.09
CA TYR A 758 -25.20 -30.17 -12.46
C TYR A 758 -24.19 -31.17 -13.05
N GLN A 759 -22.91 -31.09 -12.67
CA GLN A 759 -21.92 -32.12 -13.01
C GLN A 759 -22.29 -33.48 -12.42
N LEU A 760 -22.66 -33.52 -11.13
CA LEU A 760 -23.08 -34.75 -10.46
C LEU A 760 -24.35 -35.33 -11.08
N LYS A 761 -25.34 -34.49 -11.42
CA LYS A 761 -26.55 -34.93 -12.13
C LYS A 761 -26.21 -35.57 -13.48
N SER A 762 -25.32 -34.95 -14.26
CA SER A 762 -24.86 -35.50 -15.55
C SER A 762 -24.03 -36.79 -15.49
N PHE A 763 -23.68 -37.28 -14.30
CA PHE A 763 -23.09 -38.61 -14.13
C PHE A 763 -24.15 -39.72 -14.00
N ASP A 764 -25.33 -39.39 -13.47
CA ASP A 764 -26.47 -40.30 -13.30
C ASP A 764 -27.76 -39.50 -13.08
N ASP A 765 -28.49 -39.23 -14.17
CA ASP A 765 -29.76 -38.51 -14.15
C ASP A 765 -30.90 -39.28 -13.42
N THR A 766 -30.68 -40.54 -13.00
CA THR A 766 -31.66 -41.33 -12.26
C THR A 766 -31.66 -41.07 -10.75
N LEU A 767 -30.61 -40.43 -10.23
CA LEU A 767 -30.49 -40.10 -8.81
C LEU A 767 -31.42 -38.95 -8.39
N SER A 768 -31.95 -39.03 -7.16
CA SER A 768 -32.73 -37.94 -6.60
C SER A 768 -31.87 -36.71 -6.27
N ASP A 769 -32.46 -35.52 -6.31
CA ASP A 769 -31.76 -34.28 -5.92
C ASP A 769 -31.26 -34.32 -4.45
N SER A 770 -31.83 -35.20 -3.61
CA SER A 770 -31.36 -35.50 -2.25
C SER A 770 -30.03 -36.26 -2.24
N GLU A 771 -29.91 -37.29 -3.08
CA GLU A 771 -28.68 -38.08 -3.22
C GLU A 771 -27.59 -37.25 -3.87
N ILE A 772 -27.92 -36.46 -4.90
CA ILE A 772 -27.01 -35.49 -5.53
C ILE A 772 -26.53 -34.45 -4.51
N SER A 773 -27.41 -33.94 -3.65
CA SER A 773 -27.04 -33.01 -2.55
C SER A 773 -26.09 -33.64 -1.53
N THR A 774 -26.25 -34.93 -1.26
CA THR A 774 -25.38 -35.69 -0.36
C THR A 774 -24.02 -35.95 -1.01
N GLN A 775 -24.00 -36.36 -2.29
CA GLN A 775 -22.78 -36.53 -3.09
C GLN A 775 -21.99 -35.21 -3.22
N ALA A 776 -22.66 -34.07 -3.39
CA ALA A 776 -22.03 -32.75 -3.43
C ALA A 776 -21.29 -32.43 -2.12
N GLY A 777 -21.92 -32.68 -0.96
CA GLY A 777 -21.29 -32.52 0.34
C GLY A 777 -20.04 -33.41 0.52
N ILE A 778 -20.12 -34.66 0.05
CA ILE A 778 -18.98 -35.60 0.06
C ILE A 778 -17.86 -35.15 -0.88
N LEU A 779 -18.18 -34.75 -2.13
CA LEU A 779 -17.19 -34.32 -3.13
C LEU A 779 -16.46 -33.03 -2.71
N GLN A 780 -17.17 -32.12 -2.04
CA GLN A 780 -16.59 -30.91 -1.46
C GLN A 780 -15.71 -31.23 -0.23
N GLY A 781 -16.16 -32.15 0.64
CA GLY A 781 -15.42 -32.58 1.83
C GLY A 781 -14.18 -33.43 1.53
N ALA A 782 -14.20 -34.28 0.50
CA ALA A 782 -13.11 -35.20 0.16
C ALA A 782 -11.77 -34.49 -0.09
N PHE A 783 -11.80 -33.33 -0.74
CA PHE A 783 -10.61 -32.49 -0.96
C PHE A 783 -10.00 -32.01 0.36
N THR A 784 -10.82 -31.48 1.29
CA THR A 784 -10.31 -30.96 2.57
C THR A 784 -9.96 -32.08 3.55
N ALA A 785 -10.63 -33.23 3.48
CA ALA A 785 -10.29 -34.43 4.25
C ALA A 785 -8.87 -34.93 3.91
N ALA A 786 -8.58 -35.03 2.61
CA ALA A 786 -7.27 -35.45 2.13
C ALA A 786 -6.18 -34.42 2.47
N GLN A 787 -6.47 -33.12 2.29
CA GLN A 787 -5.57 -32.02 2.67
C GLN A 787 -5.27 -32.00 4.18
N PHE A 788 -6.26 -32.27 5.04
CA PHE A 788 -6.06 -32.40 6.49
C PHE A 788 -5.11 -33.56 6.83
N ALA A 789 -5.29 -34.72 6.20
CA ALA A 789 -4.47 -35.90 6.44
C ALA A 789 -2.99 -35.73 6.01
N THR A 790 -2.73 -34.99 4.92
CA THR A 790 -1.37 -34.83 4.37
C THR A 790 -0.66 -33.53 4.76
N ALA A 791 -1.33 -32.56 5.38
CA ALA A 791 -0.73 -31.29 5.77
C ALA A 791 0.52 -31.44 6.66
N ILE A 792 0.53 -32.38 7.60
CA ILE A 792 1.69 -32.62 8.50
C ILE A 792 2.87 -33.25 7.73
N PRO A 793 2.68 -34.33 6.93
CA PRO A 793 3.69 -34.81 5.99
C PRO A 793 4.28 -33.72 5.07
N TRP A 794 3.44 -32.88 4.45
CA TRP A 794 3.93 -31.83 3.55
C TRP A 794 4.65 -30.69 4.26
N GLY A 795 4.25 -30.34 5.49
CA GLY A 795 5.02 -29.43 6.34
C GLY A 795 6.41 -29.98 6.63
N ARG A 796 6.51 -31.25 7.06
CA ARG A 796 7.80 -31.92 7.32
C ARG A 796 8.66 -32.07 6.06
N ALA A 797 8.06 -32.25 4.88
CA ALA A 797 8.79 -32.25 3.61
C ALA A 797 9.26 -30.84 3.23
N ALA A 798 8.45 -29.80 3.46
CA ALA A 798 8.88 -28.42 3.20
C ALA A 798 10.02 -27.96 4.13
N ASP A 799 10.06 -28.49 5.36
CA ASP A 799 11.11 -28.29 6.36
C ASP A 799 12.32 -29.25 6.25
N SER A 800 12.30 -30.22 5.34
CA SER A 800 13.44 -31.11 5.12
C SER A 800 14.41 -30.57 4.06
N GLU A 801 15.70 -30.89 4.21
CA GLU A 801 16.73 -30.49 3.24
C GLU A 801 16.55 -31.08 1.82
N TRP A 802 15.77 -32.16 1.70
CA TRP A 802 15.45 -32.78 0.41
C TRP A 802 14.20 -32.20 -0.26
N GLY A 803 13.31 -31.54 0.50
CA GLY A 803 12.04 -31.05 0.00
C GLY A 803 11.98 -29.53 -0.21
N GLY A 804 12.30 -28.72 0.81
CA GLY A 804 12.25 -27.25 0.70
C GLY A 804 10.85 -26.66 0.45
N ARG A 805 10.68 -25.33 0.60
CA ARG A 805 9.37 -24.69 0.41
C ARG A 805 9.00 -24.61 -1.08
N ARG A 806 9.94 -24.26 -1.96
CA ARG A 806 9.70 -24.02 -3.39
C ARG A 806 9.29 -25.30 -4.13
N PHE A 807 9.98 -26.42 -3.89
CA PHE A 807 9.64 -27.68 -4.55
C PHE A 807 8.33 -28.28 -4.02
N VAL A 808 8.06 -28.24 -2.71
CA VAL A 808 6.76 -28.73 -2.20
C VAL A 808 5.60 -27.83 -2.66
N LEU A 809 5.80 -26.52 -2.77
CA LEU A 809 4.83 -25.62 -3.42
C LEU A 809 4.61 -25.99 -4.89
N LEU A 810 5.68 -26.23 -5.65
CA LEU A 810 5.61 -26.62 -7.07
C LEU A 810 4.87 -27.95 -7.26
N VAL A 811 5.16 -28.97 -6.43
CA VAL A 811 4.45 -30.27 -6.42
C VAL A 811 2.98 -30.06 -6.06
N GLY A 812 2.68 -29.21 -5.08
CA GLY A 812 1.31 -28.83 -4.72
C GLY A 812 0.52 -28.20 -5.86
N LEU A 813 1.13 -27.29 -6.62
CA LEU A 813 0.52 -26.64 -7.79
C LEU A 813 0.31 -27.64 -8.94
N LEU A 814 1.33 -28.43 -9.29
CA LEU A 814 1.27 -29.43 -10.37
C LEU A 814 0.28 -30.56 -10.05
N GLY A 815 0.27 -31.08 -8.84
CA GLY A 815 -0.68 -32.11 -8.40
C GLY A 815 -2.13 -31.60 -8.38
N THR A 816 -2.34 -30.34 -8.00
CA THR A 816 -3.66 -29.70 -8.09
C THR A 816 -4.08 -29.46 -9.55
N ALA A 817 -3.14 -29.13 -10.45
CA ALA A 817 -3.43 -29.04 -11.88
C ALA A 817 -3.85 -30.41 -12.46
N VAL A 818 -3.11 -31.48 -12.16
CA VAL A 818 -3.46 -32.87 -12.57
C VAL A 818 -4.83 -33.28 -12.00
N SER A 819 -5.14 -32.91 -10.75
CA SER A 819 -6.47 -33.10 -10.16
C SER A 819 -7.56 -32.37 -10.93
N CYS A 820 -7.35 -31.10 -11.33
CA CYS A 820 -8.31 -30.36 -12.16
C CYS A 820 -8.52 -31.07 -13.51
N LEU A 821 -7.45 -31.48 -14.18
CA LEU A 821 -7.53 -32.22 -15.45
C LEU A 821 -8.30 -33.55 -15.31
N GLY A 822 -8.11 -34.27 -14.21
CA GLY A 822 -8.86 -35.48 -13.89
C GLY A 822 -10.35 -35.24 -13.61
N VAL A 823 -10.70 -34.15 -12.90
CA VAL A 823 -12.10 -33.75 -12.66
C VAL A 823 -12.78 -33.23 -13.93
N ALA A 824 -12.02 -32.65 -14.88
CA ALA A 824 -12.55 -32.18 -16.16
C ALA A 824 -13.10 -33.32 -17.04
N PHE A 825 -12.47 -34.50 -16.98
CA PHE A 825 -12.82 -35.68 -17.77
C PHE A 825 -13.37 -36.85 -16.93
N ALA A 826 -13.74 -36.60 -15.68
CA ALA A 826 -14.45 -37.58 -14.86
C ALA A 826 -15.83 -37.86 -15.47
N SER A 827 -16.23 -39.14 -15.51
CA SER A 827 -17.53 -39.60 -15.99
C SER A 827 -18.33 -40.37 -14.93
N SER A 828 -17.93 -40.26 -13.66
CA SER A 828 -18.68 -40.83 -12.53
C SER A 828 -18.31 -40.16 -11.21
N PHE A 829 -19.22 -40.23 -10.24
CA PHE A 829 -19.02 -39.70 -8.88
C PHE A 829 -17.71 -40.23 -8.24
N THR A 830 -17.46 -41.54 -8.33
CA THR A 830 -16.26 -42.18 -7.77
C THR A 830 -14.96 -41.64 -8.40
N GLN A 831 -14.93 -41.44 -9.72
CA GLN A 831 -13.76 -40.82 -10.38
C GLN A 831 -13.54 -39.38 -9.90
N ALA A 832 -14.60 -38.58 -9.80
CA ALA A 832 -14.52 -37.22 -9.31
C ALA A 832 -14.02 -37.17 -7.85
N VAL A 833 -14.52 -38.04 -6.97
CA VAL A 833 -14.06 -38.17 -5.57
C VAL A 833 -12.58 -38.57 -5.51
N ILE A 834 -12.13 -39.53 -6.33
CA ILE A 834 -10.71 -39.93 -6.39
C ILE A 834 -9.83 -38.75 -6.81
N TRP A 835 -10.16 -38.07 -7.92
CA TRP A 835 -9.36 -36.92 -8.39
C TRP A 835 -9.37 -35.74 -7.42
N ARG A 836 -10.50 -35.44 -6.76
CA ARG A 836 -10.59 -34.42 -5.71
C ARG A 836 -9.79 -34.80 -4.46
N SER A 837 -9.80 -36.08 -4.07
CA SER A 837 -9.00 -36.58 -2.95
C SER A 837 -7.51 -36.51 -3.26
N LEU A 838 -7.08 -36.88 -4.47
CA LEU A 838 -5.69 -36.76 -4.92
C LEU A 838 -5.22 -35.30 -4.94
N GLY A 839 -6.05 -34.39 -5.44
CA GLY A 839 -5.78 -32.95 -5.41
C GLY A 839 -5.59 -32.43 -4.00
N GLY A 840 -6.53 -32.74 -3.10
CA GLY A 840 -6.43 -32.38 -1.68
C GLY A 840 -5.18 -32.98 -1.02
N ALA A 841 -4.90 -34.26 -1.26
CA ALA A 841 -3.76 -34.98 -0.72
C ALA A 841 -2.42 -34.35 -1.11
N ILE A 842 -2.27 -33.79 -2.32
CA ILE A 842 -1.03 -33.16 -2.78
C ILE A 842 -0.96 -31.66 -2.41
N ASN A 843 -2.10 -31.03 -2.10
CA ASN A 843 -2.18 -29.59 -1.87
C ASN A 843 -1.77 -29.15 -0.44
N GLY A 844 -0.45 -29.17 -0.17
CA GLY A 844 0.14 -28.53 1.00
C GLY A 844 0.29 -26.99 0.89
N THR A 845 -0.15 -26.38 -0.22
CA THR A 845 0.26 -25.03 -0.65
C THR A 845 -0.03 -23.94 0.38
N VAL A 846 -1.14 -24.04 1.11
CA VAL A 846 -1.66 -22.98 1.99
C VAL A 846 -0.72 -22.69 3.16
N GLY A 847 -0.18 -23.73 3.79
CA GLY A 847 0.77 -23.60 4.90
C GLY A 847 2.12 -23.06 4.43
N ILE A 848 2.57 -23.53 3.26
CA ILE A 848 3.86 -23.18 2.67
C ILE A 848 3.86 -21.72 2.20
N ILE A 849 2.80 -21.24 1.55
CA ILE A 849 2.66 -19.82 1.19
C ILE A 849 2.67 -18.95 2.47
N ARG A 850 2.06 -19.39 3.57
CA ARG A 850 2.11 -18.68 4.86
C ARG A 850 3.52 -18.62 5.46
N THR A 851 4.31 -19.68 5.40
CA THR A 851 5.71 -19.66 5.89
C THR A 851 6.62 -18.87 4.95
N MET A 852 6.52 -19.04 3.63
CA MET A 852 7.31 -18.26 2.66
C MET A 852 7.07 -16.75 2.75
N ILE A 853 5.82 -16.31 3.01
CA ILE A 853 5.53 -14.89 3.30
C ILE A 853 6.24 -14.42 4.57
N ALA A 854 6.23 -15.22 5.65
CA ALA A 854 6.89 -14.88 6.91
C ALA A 854 8.43 -14.83 6.79
N GLU A 855 9.01 -15.76 6.02
CA GLU A 855 10.46 -15.89 5.82
C GLU A 855 11.03 -14.81 4.88
N ASN A 856 10.27 -14.40 3.86
CA ASN A 856 10.64 -13.29 2.98
C ASN A 856 10.52 -11.91 3.63
N VAL A 857 9.65 -11.78 4.63
CA VAL A 857 9.40 -10.52 5.34
C VAL A 857 10.03 -10.61 6.73
N LYS A 858 11.38 -10.54 6.81
CA LYS A 858 12.12 -10.75 8.08
C LYS A 858 11.76 -9.73 9.18
N GLU A 859 11.28 -8.53 8.84
CA GLU A 859 10.89 -7.50 9.82
C GLU A 859 9.42 -7.61 10.27
N LYS A 860 9.19 -7.80 11.57
CA LYS A 860 7.85 -7.90 12.19
C LYS A 860 6.92 -6.72 11.86
N LYS A 861 7.46 -5.51 11.64
CA LYS A 861 6.68 -4.30 11.33
C LYS A 861 5.84 -4.44 10.04
N TYR A 862 6.28 -5.28 9.10
CA TYR A 862 5.62 -5.52 7.82
C TYR A 862 4.63 -6.70 7.85
N HIS A 863 4.70 -7.59 8.85
CA HIS A 863 3.89 -8.82 8.92
C HIS A 863 2.39 -8.57 8.84
N SER A 864 1.90 -7.51 9.49
CA SER A 864 0.47 -7.15 9.54
C SER A 864 -0.13 -6.87 8.17
N ARG A 865 0.64 -6.36 7.20
CA ARG A 865 0.22 -6.21 5.81
C ARG A 865 0.57 -7.41 4.95
N ALA A 866 1.74 -8.01 5.15
CA ALA A 866 2.17 -9.19 4.39
C ALA A 866 1.19 -10.36 4.52
N PHE A 867 0.65 -10.64 5.71
CA PHE A 867 -0.34 -11.69 5.90
C PHE A 867 -1.74 -11.37 5.34
N LEU A 868 -2.07 -10.09 5.08
CA LEU A 868 -3.33 -9.72 4.42
C LEU A 868 -3.39 -10.12 2.94
N ILE A 869 -2.26 -10.50 2.33
CA ILE A 869 -2.20 -11.10 0.98
C ILE A 869 -3.06 -12.39 0.93
N LEU A 870 -3.10 -13.17 2.02
CA LEU A 870 -3.83 -14.44 2.09
C LEU A 870 -5.37 -14.26 1.94
N PRO A 871 -6.07 -13.41 2.71
CA PRO A 871 -7.50 -13.13 2.50
C PRO A 871 -7.79 -12.31 1.25
N ILE A 872 -6.87 -11.45 0.77
CA ILE A 872 -7.04 -10.75 -0.52
C ILE A 872 -7.11 -11.78 -1.66
N GLY A 873 -6.18 -12.75 -1.69
CA GLY A 873 -6.19 -13.84 -2.67
C GLY A 873 -7.47 -14.67 -2.62
N PHE A 874 -8.02 -14.91 -1.43
CA PHE A 874 -9.35 -15.55 -1.29
C PHE A 874 -10.46 -14.72 -1.94
N ASN A 875 -10.54 -13.42 -1.64
CA ASN A 875 -11.66 -12.59 -2.10
C ASN A 875 -11.66 -12.43 -3.64
N ILE A 876 -10.49 -12.34 -4.26
CA ILE A 876 -10.33 -12.35 -5.72
C ILE A 876 -10.82 -13.68 -6.31
N ALA A 877 -10.45 -14.81 -5.70
CA ALA A 877 -10.91 -16.13 -6.14
C ALA A 877 -12.43 -16.33 -5.99
N ALA A 878 -13.04 -15.79 -4.93
CA ALA A 878 -14.49 -15.81 -4.72
C ALA A 878 -15.26 -14.89 -5.67
N LEU A 879 -14.62 -13.85 -6.21
CA LEU A 879 -15.17 -13.00 -7.26
C LEU A 879 -15.15 -13.73 -8.63
N PHE A 880 -13.98 -14.18 -9.08
CA PHE A 880 -13.80 -14.67 -10.45
C PHE A 880 -14.07 -16.17 -10.62
N GLY A 881 -13.80 -17.00 -9.61
CA GLY A 881 -13.97 -18.45 -9.68
C GLY A 881 -15.39 -18.87 -10.07
N PRO A 882 -16.44 -18.43 -9.35
CA PRO A 882 -17.81 -18.82 -9.67
C PRO A 882 -18.28 -18.32 -11.04
N VAL A 883 -17.80 -17.16 -11.49
CA VAL A 883 -18.12 -16.62 -12.84
C VAL A 883 -17.48 -17.49 -13.91
N ILE A 884 -16.20 -17.84 -13.77
CA ILE A 884 -15.48 -18.74 -14.71
C ILE A 884 -16.13 -20.13 -14.71
N GLY A 885 -16.52 -20.64 -13.54
CA GLY A 885 -17.25 -21.90 -13.39
C GLY A 885 -18.57 -21.91 -14.14
N GLY A 886 -19.45 -20.95 -13.86
CA GLY A 886 -20.78 -20.86 -14.46
C GLY A 886 -20.79 -20.45 -15.94
N MET A 887 -19.84 -19.62 -16.40
CA MET A 887 -19.80 -19.18 -17.80
C MET A 887 -19.20 -20.20 -18.76
N LEU A 888 -18.39 -21.14 -18.29
CA LEU A 888 -17.75 -22.18 -19.11
C LEU A 888 -18.44 -23.56 -19.03
N SER A 889 -19.33 -23.77 -18.05
CA SER A 889 -20.12 -25.00 -17.92
C SER A 889 -21.24 -25.10 -18.98
N ASP A 890 -21.42 -26.30 -19.52
CA ASP A 890 -22.27 -26.64 -20.67
C ASP A 890 -22.19 -25.60 -21.81
N PRO A 891 -21.03 -25.52 -22.49
CA PRO A 891 -20.81 -24.55 -23.56
C PRO A 891 -21.65 -24.87 -24.81
N VAL A 892 -22.12 -26.10 -24.98
CA VAL A 892 -22.88 -26.56 -26.15
C VAL A 892 -24.31 -26.02 -26.08
N SER A 893 -24.98 -26.17 -24.93
CA SER A 893 -26.32 -25.59 -24.72
C SER A 893 -26.27 -24.08 -24.49
N SER A 894 -25.21 -23.57 -23.86
CA SER A 894 -25.08 -22.13 -23.53
C SER A 894 -24.68 -21.27 -24.73
N TYR A 895 -23.86 -21.79 -25.65
CA TYR A 895 -23.39 -21.06 -26.83
C TYR A 895 -23.53 -21.91 -28.11
N PRO A 896 -24.77 -22.31 -28.50
CA PRO A 896 -25.00 -23.21 -29.62
C PRO A 896 -24.44 -22.66 -30.94
N ASN A 897 -24.43 -21.34 -31.13
CA ASN A 897 -23.84 -20.67 -32.29
C ASN A 897 -22.31 -20.81 -32.41
N LEU A 898 -21.62 -21.28 -31.37
CA LEU A 898 -20.16 -21.49 -31.34
C LEU A 898 -19.77 -22.97 -31.27
N PHE A 899 -20.47 -23.77 -30.45
CA PHE A 899 -20.09 -25.16 -30.16
C PHE A 899 -21.17 -26.22 -30.49
N GLY A 900 -22.39 -25.80 -30.83
CA GLY A 900 -23.52 -26.68 -31.15
C GLY A 900 -23.47 -27.26 -32.58
N PRO A 901 -24.49 -28.05 -32.96
CA PRO A 901 -24.67 -28.50 -34.35
C PRO A 901 -24.80 -27.33 -35.33
N ASN A 902 -24.16 -27.44 -36.49
CA ASN A 902 -24.05 -26.40 -37.53
C ASN A 902 -23.35 -25.10 -37.07
N SER A 903 -22.40 -25.19 -36.12
CA SER A 903 -21.66 -24.03 -35.58
C SER A 903 -20.20 -23.96 -36.04
N LEU A 904 -19.57 -22.78 -35.84
CA LEU A 904 -18.22 -22.49 -36.33
C LEU A 904 -17.13 -23.45 -35.82
N PHE A 905 -17.22 -23.90 -34.55
CA PHE A 905 -16.28 -24.88 -33.99
C PHE A 905 -16.88 -26.29 -33.88
N GLY A 906 -18.20 -26.44 -33.97
CA GLY A 906 -18.89 -27.73 -33.84
C GLY A 906 -19.07 -28.51 -35.14
N GLY A 907 -19.13 -27.84 -36.30
CA GLY A 907 -19.56 -28.47 -37.55
C GLY A 907 -20.97 -29.04 -37.45
N ASP A 908 -21.35 -29.88 -38.42
CA ASP A 908 -22.71 -30.43 -38.56
C ASP A 908 -23.22 -31.13 -37.28
N SER A 909 -22.34 -31.86 -36.58
CA SER A 909 -22.69 -32.68 -35.41
C SER A 909 -22.52 -31.98 -34.06
N GLY A 910 -21.87 -30.82 -33.99
CA GLY A 910 -21.47 -30.17 -32.73
C GLY A 910 -20.20 -30.77 -32.11
N VAL A 911 -19.60 -30.06 -31.14
CA VAL A 911 -18.31 -30.46 -30.54
C VAL A 911 -18.48 -31.70 -29.66
N GLN A 912 -18.27 -32.89 -30.24
CA GLN A 912 -18.55 -34.19 -29.64
C GLN A 912 -17.96 -34.39 -28.23
N TRP A 913 -16.73 -33.92 -27.99
CA TRP A 913 -16.08 -34.08 -26.67
C TRP A 913 -16.66 -33.14 -25.61
N LEU A 914 -17.18 -31.96 -25.99
CA LEU A 914 -17.91 -31.07 -25.08
C LEU A 914 -19.33 -31.58 -24.81
N MET A 915 -19.95 -32.26 -25.78
CA MET A 915 -21.22 -32.96 -25.55
C MET A 915 -21.05 -34.15 -24.59
N LYS A 916 -19.91 -34.85 -24.65
CA LYS A 916 -19.57 -35.94 -23.72
C LYS A 916 -19.10 -35.45 -22.34
N PHE A 917 -18.47 -34.28 -22.26
CA PHE A 917 -17.93 -33.71 -21.02
C PHE A 917 -18.34 -32.23 -20.86
N PRO A 918 -19.63 -31.91 -20.67
CA PRO A 918 -20.14 -30.53 -20.64
C PRO A 918 -19.52 -29.64 -19.55
N TYR A 919 -18.93 -30.24 -18.51
CA TYR A 919 -18.30 -29.53 -17.38
C TYR A 919 -16.76 -29.53 -17.42
N ALA A 920 -16.15 -29.89 -18.56
CA ALA A 920 -14.70 -29.93 -18.71
C ALA A 920 -14.02 -28.55 -18.74
N LEU A 921 -14.58 -27.58 -19.49
CA LEU A 921 -13.94 -26.27 -19.72
C LEU A 921 -13.60 -25.48 -18.44
N PRO A 922 -14.47 -25.41 -17.41
CA PRO A 922 -14.12 -24.78 -16.13
C PRO A 922 -12.83 -25.33 -15.51
N MET A 923 -12.66 -26.66 -15.51
CA MET A 923 -11.49 -27.31 -14.91
C MET A 923 -10.26 -27.27 -15.81
N LEU A 924 -10.43 -27.27 -17.13
CA LEU A 924 -9.34 -27.04 -18.09
C LEU A 924 -8.77 -25.62 -17.96
N ALA A 925 -9.62 -24.60 -17.81
CA ALA A 925 -9.17 -23.23 -17.54
C ALA A 925 -8.36 -23.15 -16.23
N ASN A 926 -8.85 -23.80 -15.16
CA ASN A 926 -8.13 -23.89 -13.89
C ASN A 926 -6.80 -24.66 -14.00
N PHE A 927 -6.76 -25.76 -14.76
CA PHE A 927 -5.51 -26.47 -15.09
C PHE A 927 -4.48 -25.52 -15.71
N PHE A 928 -4.84 -24.77 -16.76
CA PHE A 928 -3.90 -23.83 -17.40
C PHE A 928 -3.42 -22.73 -16.44
N PHE A 929 -4.29 -22.14 -15.62
CA PHE A 929 -3.87 -21.16 -14.61
C PHE A 929 -2.91 -21.75 -13.56
N MET A 930 -3.15 -22.99 -13.12
CA MET A 930 -2.27 -23.67 -12.14
C MET A 930 -0.92 -24.08 -12.77
N ILE A 931 -0.89 -24.47 -14.05
CA ILE A 931 0.36 -24.68 -14.81
C ILE A 931 1.14 -23.38 -14.98
N ILE A 932 0.47 -22.26 -15.31
CA ILE A 932 1.12 -20.93 -15.38
C ILE A 932 1.70 -20.54 -14.02
N CYS A 933 0.99 -20.79 -12.91
CA CYS A 933 1.53 -20.58 -11.57
C CYS A 933 2.72 -21.49 -11.24
N ALA A 934 2.66 -22.76 -11.64
CA ALA A 934 3.78 -23.69 -11.48
C ALA A 934 5.02 -23.22 -12.27
N ILE A 935 4.84 -22.68 -13.48
CA ILE A 935 5.92 -22.05 -14.28
C ILE A 935 6.48 -20.81 -13.56
N LEU A 936 5.61 -19.92 -13.05
CA LEU A 936 6.05 -18.73 -12.30
C LEU A 936 6.77 -19.08 -10.99
N VAL A 937 6.46 -20.19 -10.33
CA VAL A 937 7.20 -20.72 -9.17
C VAL A 937 8.49 -21.44 -9.58
N ALA A 938 8.47 -22.13 -10.73
CA ALA A 938 9.64 -22.82 -11.27
C ALA A 938 10.75 -21.84 -11.70
N PHE A 939 10.42 -20.65 -12.20
CA PHE A 939 11.40 -19.65 -12.65
C PHE A 939 11.51 -18.41 -11.76
N GLY A 940 10.41 -17.90 -11.18
CA GLY A 940 10.35 -16.58 -10.54
C GLY A 940 10.22 -16.56 -9.01
N LEU A 941 10.34 -17.70 -8.33
CA LEU A 941 10.30 -17.78 -6.86
C LEU A 941 11.59 -18.38 -6.29
N GLU A 942 12.22 -17.70 -5.33
CA GLU A 942 13.39 -18.23 -4.60
C GLU A 942 12.98 -19.29 -3.57
N GLU A 943 13.94 -20.13 -3.17
CA GLU A 943 13.79 -21.01 -2.00
C GLU A 943 14.03 -20.20 -0.71
N THR A 944 13.15 -20.33 0.28
CA THR A 944 13.22 -19.57 1.53
C THR A 944 13.91 -20.35 2.66
N LEU A 945 13.90 -21.70 2.64
CA LEU A 945 14.62 -22.53 3.61
C LEU A 945 16.13 -22.38 3.44
N GLU A 946 16.82 -21.86 4.45
CA GLU A 946 18.26 -21.56 4.36
C GLU A 946 19.11 -22.82 4.18
N ALA A 947 18.65 -24.00 4.63
CA ALA A 947 19.29 -25.30 4.37
C ALA A 947 19.07 -25.86 2.94
N CYS A 948 18.20 -25.25 2.13
CA CYS A 948 17.97 -25.59 0.72
C CYS A 948 18.42 -24.48 -0.25
N LYS A 949 18.74 -23.28 0.24
CA LYS A 949 19.34 -22.21 -0.57
C LYS A 949 20.67 -22.69 -1.13
N GLY A 950 20.83 -22.59 -2.45
CA GLY A 950 22.06 -22.99 -3.13
C GLY A 950 22.24 -24.49 -3.37
N LYS A 951 21.20 -25.31 -3.25
CA LYS A 951 21.18 -26.68 -3.80
C LYS A 951 20.41 -26.71 -5.13
N PRO A 952 20.88 -27.41 -6.18
CA PRO A 952 20.14 -27.53 -7.44
C PRO A 952 18.85 -28.32 -7.20
N GLY A 953 17.72 -27.61 -7.12
CA GLY A 953 16.46 -28.18 -6.65
C GLY A 953 15.92 -29.30 -7.55
N LEU A 954 15.16 -30.23 -6.97
CA LEU A 954 14.54 -31.36 -7.66
C LEU A 954 13.65 -30.97 -8.86
N GLY A 955 13.23 -29.70 -8.97
CA GLY A 955 12.61 -29.15 -10.17
C GLY A 955 13.49 -29.26 -11.43
N PHE A 956 14.82 -29.10 -11.31
CA PHE A 956 15.77 -29.30 -12.43
C PHE A 956 15.80 -30.77 -12.87
N TYR A 957 15.75 -31.70 -11.92
CA TYR A 957 15.61 -33.14 -12.21
C TYR A 957 14.26 -33.48 -12.86
N MET A 958 13.16 -32.87 -12.43
CA MET A 958 11.87 -33.00 -13.12
C MET A 958 11.89 -32.40 -14.53
N LEU A 959 12.58 -31.28 -14.76
CA LEU A 959 12.77 -30.70 -16.09
C LEU A 959 13.55 -31.66 -17.01
N LYS A 960 14.60 -32.29 -16.47
CA LYS A 960 15.44 -33.31 -17.13
C LYS A 960 14.71 -34.64 -17.35
N LEU A 961 13.60 -34.87 -16.65
CA LEU A 961 12.67 -35.98 -16.89
C LEU A 961 11.63 -35.61 -17.95
N LEU A 962 11.06 -34.40 -17.92
CA LEU A 962 10.14 -33.91 -18.95
C LEU A 962 10.81 -33.83 -20.33
N SER A 963 12.06 -33.36 -20.42
CA SER A 963 12.78 -33.30 -21.70
C SER A 963 13.05 -34.69 -22.30
N ARG A 964 13.21 -35.71 -21.46
CA ARG A 964 13.26 -37.13 -21.90
C ARG A 964 11.91 -37.66 -22.37
N ILE A 965 10.80 -37.20 -21.79
CA ILE A 965 9.43 -37.60 -22.16
C ILE A 965 8.98 -36.89 -23.45
N LEU A 966 9.38 -35.63 -23.66
CA LEU A 966 8.96 -34.79 -24.80
C LEU A 966 9.71 -35.07 -26.12
N GLY A 967 10.40 -36.21 -26.25
CA GLY A 967 10.77 -36.79 -27.55
C GLY A 967 11.88 -36.10 -28.35
N PHE A 968 12.49 -35.00 -27.87
CA PHE A 968 13.66 -34.38 -28.51
C PHE A 968 14.94 -35.21 -28.24
N GLY A 969 15.02 -36.38 -28.87
CA GLY A 969 16.11 -37.32 -28.73
C GLY A 969 16.99 -37.45 -29.98
N SER A 970 18.27 -37.12 -29.84
CA SER A 970 19.36 -37.79 -30.57
C SER A 970 20.45 -38.15 -29.57
N SER A 971 21.18 -39.25 -29.81
CA SER A 971 21.87 -39.98 -28.74
C SER A 971 23.17 -40.64 -29.17
N ARG A 972 24.21 -40.45 -28.33
CA ARG A 972 25.29 -41.39 -27.99
C ARG A 972 25.94 -40.86 -26.70
N SER A 973 25.99 -41.60 -25.60
CA SER A 973 26.83 -42.78 -25.34
C SER A 973 28.31 -42.37 -25.23
N HIS A 974 28.97 -42.51 -24.08
CA HIS A 974 29.22 -43.82 -23.46
C HIS A 974 29.45 -43.78 -21.92
N SER A 975 29.72 -44.98 -21.37
CA SER A 975 30.40 -45.28 -20.10
C SER A 975 29.63 -45.12 -18.79
N GLN A 976 29.47 -46.26 -18.11
CA GLN A 976 29.17 -46.33 -16.68
C GLN A 976 30.47 -46.10 -15.89
N TYR A 977 30.37 -45.41 -14.75
CA TYR A 977 31.22 -45.71 -13.61
C TYR A 977 30.32 -45.91 -12.39
N SER A 978 30.57 -46.95 -11.60
CA SER A 978 29.69 -47.26 -10.47
C SER A 978 29.94 -46.27 -9.33
N ALA A 979 28.86 -45.76 -8.75
CA ALA A 979 28.96 -45.22 -7.40
C ALA A 979 29.35 -46.38 -6.45
N VAL A 980 30.29 -46.12 -5.53
CA VAL A 980 30.56 -47.02 -4.42
C VAL A 980 29.41 -46.87 -3.44
N ALA A 981 28.67 -47.95 -3.19
CA ALA A 981 27.66 -47.97 -2.15
C ALA A 981 28.33 -48.05 -0.78
N ALA A 982 28.02 -47.09 0.09
CA ALA A 982 28.29 -47.16 1.51
C ALA A 982 26.95 -47.32 2.24
N HIS A 983 26.68 -48.54 2.70
CA HIS A 983 25.58 -48.84 3.62
C HIS A 983 26.16 -49.58 4.82
N ASP A 984 25.96 -48.98 5.99
CA ASP A 984 25.75 -49.53 7.33
C ASP A 984 26.27 -50.95 7.66
N GLU A 985 27.20 -51.00 8.61
CA GLU A 985 27.21 -51.81 9.85
C GLU A 985 28.45 -51.31 10.65
N ASP A 986 28.50 -51.24 11.99
CA ASP A 986 27.74 -51.93 13.04
C ASP A 986 27.16 -50.96 14.10
N ALA A 987 26.26 -51.49 14.93
CA ALA A 987 25.92 -50.90 16.22
C ALA A 987 25.88 -51.96 17.33
N THR A 988 26.74 -51.86 18.36
CA THR A 988 26.44 -52.27 19.76
C THR A 988 27.59 -52.02 20.76
N LEU A 989 27.22 -51.95 22.05
CA LEU A 989 27.99 -52.43 23.22
C LEU A 989 29.39 -51.83 23.54
N LEU A 990 29.44 -50.78 24.38
CA LEU A 990 29.72 -50.89 25.84
C LEU A 990 30.05 -49.54 26.51
N ASP A 991 29.45 -49.32 27.69
CA ASP A 991 29.99 -48.50 28.78
C ASP A 991 30.18 -49.47 29.97
N PRO A 992 31.31 -49.43 30.70
CA PRO A 992 31.26 -48.77 32.00
C PRO A 992 32.55 -48.06 32.46
N SER A 993 32.42 -46.75 32.68
CA SER A 993 32.80 -46.06 33.95
C SER A 993 34.26 -45.68 34.28
N LYS A 994 34.37 -44.69 35.20
CA LYS A 994 35.52 -44.32 36.07
C LYS A 994 36.74 -43.66 35.38
N GLU A 995 37.53 -42.78 36.03
CA GLU A 995 37.37 -41.90 37.20
C GLU A 995 38.52 -40.85 37.18
N GLY A 996 38.30 -39.61 37.63
CA GLY A 996 39.35 -38.59 37.72
C GLY A 996 38.81 -37.15 37.81
N TYR A 997 39.43 -36.29 38.63
CA TYR A 997 38.98 -34.92 38.95
C TYR A 997 40.20 -33.98 39.16
N ASP A 998 39.91 -32.70 39.48
CA ASP A 998 40.79 -31.52 39.59
C ASP A 998 41.33 -31.00 38.24
N ASP A 999 41.14 -29.74 37.80
CA ASP A 999 41.21 -28.38 38.41
C ASP A 999 42.66 -27.89 38.66
N THR A 1000 43.11 -26.68 38.29
CA THR A 1000 42.52 -25.48 37.62
C THR A 1000 43.53 -24.91 36.58
N GLU A 1001 43.26 -23.92 35.72
CA GLU A 1001 42.07 -23.13 35.36
C GLU A 1001 42.11 -22.83 33.84
N HIS A 1002 40.97 -22.42 33.26
CA HIS A 1002 40.92 -21.68 31.99
C HIS A 1002 39.75 -20.70 31.98
N SER A 1003 39.91 -19.61 31.23
CA SER A 1003 39.08 -18.41 31.40
C SER A 1003 37.61 -18.57 30.99
N LYS A 1004 36.73 -18.10 31.88
CA LYS A 1004 35.26 -18.21 31.91
C LYS A 1004 34.56 -18.31 30.54
N PRO A 1005 33.96 -19.46 30.17
CA PRO A 1005 33.10 -19.55 28.99
C PRO A 1005 31.79 -18.78 29.18
N ARG A 1006 31.31 -18.11 28.12
CA ARG A 1006 29.97 -17.49 28.10
C ARG A 1006 28.90 -18.59 28.22
N SER A 1007 28.07 -18.49 29.26
CA SER A 1007 26.95 -19.42 29.48
C SER A 1007 26.00 -19.46 28.29
N LYS A 1008 25.76 -20.66 27.74
CA LYS A 1008 24.65 -20.92 26.81
C LYS A 1008 23.34 -20.78 27.59
N ARG A 1009 22.61 -19.67 27.41
CA ARG A 1009 21.23 -19.52 27.91
C ARG A 1009 20.36 -20.62 27.31
N VAL A 1010 20.03 -21.63 28.11
CA VAL A 1010 19.03 -22.64 27.76
C VAL A 1010 17.66 -21.96 27.71
N LEU A 1011 17.08 -21.85 26.51
CA LEU A 1011 15.71 -21.37 26.33
C LEU A 1011 14.75 -22.34 27.03
N ARG A 1012 14.03 -21.84 28.03
CA ARG A 1012 13.06 -22.62 28.81
C ARG A 1012 11.78 -22.74 27.99
N VAL A 1013 11.22 -23.96 27.90
CA VAL A 1013 10.04 -24.25 27.07
C VAL A 1013 8.87 -24.63 27.97
N LEU A 1014 7.71 -24.02 27.76
CA LEU A 1014 6.49 -24.32 28.51
C LEU A 1014 6.04 -25.79 28.28
N PRO A 1015 5.84 -26.61 29.34
CA PRO A 1015 5.37 -27.99 29.19
C PRO A 1015 3.98 -28.08 28.56
N PHE A 1016 3.77 -29.06 27.66
CA PHE A 1016 2.53 -29.23 26.88
C PHE A 1016 1.25 -29.33 27.73
N HIS A 1017 1.31 -29.85 28.96
CA HIS A 1017 0.15 -29.91 29.84
C HIS A 1017 -0.30 -28.51 30.35
N ARG A 1018 0.58 -27.51 30.38
CA ARG A 1018 0.26 -26.12 30.76
C ARG A 1018 -0.22 -25.27 29.58
N LEU A 1019 -0.29 -25.84 28.38
CA LEU A 1019 -0.77 -25.19 27.15
C LEU A 1019 -2.27 -24.84 27.22
N TRP A 1020 -3.04 -25.63 27.94
CA TRP A 1020 -4.51 -25.62 27.92
C TRP A 1020 -5.11 -24.58 28.87
N THR A 1021 -4.87 -23.29 28.59
CA THR A 1021 -5.60 -22.21 29.29
C THR A 1021 -7.06 -22.15 28.82
N LYS A 1022 -7.92 -21.52 29.63
CA LYS A 1022 -9.33 -21.30 29.25
C LYS A 1022 -9.44 -20.50 27.94
N ASN A 1023 -8.52 -19.57 27.70
CA ASN A 1023 -8.52 -18.72 26.51
C ASN A 1023 -8.23 -19.55 25.25
N VAL A 1024 -7.19 -20.41 25.30
CA VAL A 1024 -6.88 -21.38 24.24
C VAL A 1024 -8.09 -22.28 23.94
N LEU A 1025 -8.72 -22.86 24.97
CA LEU A 1025 -9.83 -23.79 24.79
C LEU A 1025 -11.06 -23.13 24.13
N PHE A 1026 -11.48 -21.95 24.60
CA PHE A 1026 -12.61 -21.24 24.00
C PHE A 1026 -12.29 -20.70 22.60
N THR A 1027 -11.05 -20.27 22.33
CA THR A 1027 -10.62 -19.81 21.00
C THR A 1027 -10.66 -20.95 19.98
N LEU A 1028 -10.15 -22.13 20.34
CA LEU A 1028 -10.21 -23.33 19.49
C LEU A 1028 -11.66 -23.80 19.26
N LEU A 1029 -12.52 -23.73 20.28
CA LEU A 1029 -13.93 -24.11 20.16
C LEU A 1029 -14.73 -23.14 19.28
N ALA A 1030 -14.50 -21.83 19.40
CA ALA A 1030 -15.13 -20.83 18.53
C ALA A 1030 -14.65 -20.98 17.08
N GLN A 1031 -13.35 -21.24 16.87
CA GLN A 1031 -12.80 -21.54 15.54
C GLN A 1031 -13.45 -22.78 14.91
N ALA A 1032 -13.62 -23.86 15.67
CA ALA A 1032 -14.24 -25.10 15.21
C ALA A 1032 -15.65 -24.86 14.63
N PHE A 1033 -16.51 -24.17 15.39
CA PHE A 1033 -17.86 -23.83 14.91
C PHE A 1033 -17.84 -22.85 13.72
N PHE A 1034 -16.90 -21.89 13.71
CA PHE A 1034 -16.72 -20.95 12.61
C PHE A 1034 -16.30 -21.64 11.29
N ASP A 1035 -15.38 -22.60 11.32
CA ASP A 1035 -14.98 -23.33 10.10
C ASP A 1035 -16.04 -24.33 9.65
N PHE A 1036 -16.77 -24.96 10.58
CA PHE A 1036 -17.92 -25.80 10.26
C PHE A 1036 -18.97 -25.03 9.45
N GLN A 1037 -19.43 -23.89 9.97
CA GLN A 1037 -20.47 -23.10 9.33
C GLN A 1037 -20.00 -22.46 8.01
N MET A 1038 -18.71 -22.16 7.87
CA MET A 1038 -18.12 -21.72 6.58
C MET A 1038 -18.13 -22.83 5.54
N GLY A 1039 -17.75 -24.06 5.91
CA GLY A 1039 -17.85 -25.22 5.01
C GLY A 1039 -19.31 -25.52 4.64
N ALA A 1040 -20.19 -25.55 5.64
CA ALA A 1040 -21.61 -25.82 5.47
C ALA A 1040 -22.32 -24.77 4.60
N PHE A 1041 -22.11 -23.47 4.86
CA PHE A 1041 -22.76 -22.41 4.09
C PHE A 1041 -22.44 -22.50 2.60
N ASN A 1042 -21.16 -22.65 2.25
CA ASN A 1042 -20.76 -22.67 0.84
C ASN A 1042 -21.49 -23.82 0.10
N ASN A 1043 -21.56 -25.01 0.70
CA ASN A 1043 -22.28 -26.15 0.13
C ASN A 1043 -23.80 -25.89 0.05
N LEU A 1044 -24.43 -25.49 1.16
CA LEU A 1044 -25.87 -25.24 1.21
C LEU A 1044 -26.34 -24.15 0.26
N TRP A 1045 -25.58 -23.06 0.14
CA TRP A 1045 -25.94 -21.94 -0.73
C TRP A 1045 -26.03 -22.36 -2.19
N LEU A 1046 -25.03 -23.11 -2.67
CA LEU A 1046 -24.96 -23.57 -4.06
C LEU A 1046 -26.04 -24.62 -4.36
N LEU A 1047 -26.25 -25.57 -3.43
CA LEU A 1047 -27.34 -26.55 -3.52
C LEU A 1047 -28.70 -25.85 -3.56
N PHE A 1048 -28.94 -24.88 -2.68
CA PHE A 1048 -30.18 -24.11 -2.62
C PHE A 1048 -30.46 -23.28 -3.89
N LEU A 1049 -29.43 -22.68 -4.50
CA LEU A 1049 -29.62 -22.00 -5.79
C LEU A 1049 -29.90 -23.00 -6.94
N SER A 1050 -29.21 -24.13 -6.97
CA SER A 1050 -29.23 -25.08 -8.10
C SER A 1050 -30.39 -26.09 -8.06
N THR A 1051 -30.88 -26.47 -6.86
CA THR A 1051 -31.98 -27.44 -6.71
C THR A 1051 -33.22 -26.94 -7.46
N PRO A 1052 -33.93 -27.80 -8.20
CA PRO A 1052 -35.19 -27.44 -8.86
C PRO A 1052 -36.18 -26.72 -7.94
N ARG A 1053 -36.94 -25.81 -8.53
CA ARG A 1053 -37.98 -25.04 -7.85
C ARG A 1053 -39.24 -25.87 -7.72
N TYR A 1054 -39.96 -25.70 -6.61
CA TYR A 1054 -41.30 -26.27 -6.42
C TYR A 1054 -42.24 -25.96 -7.59
N ASP A 1055 -42.83 -27.00 -8.18
CA ASP A 1055 -44.00 -26.90 -9.04
C ASP A 1055 -45.23 -27.42 -8.28
N ALA A 1056 -46.37 -26.76 -8.47
CA ALA A 1056 -47.66 -27.15 -7.89
C ALA A 1056 -48.48 -28.06 -8.82
N ASN A 1057 -48.02 -28.25 -10.07
CA ASN A 1057 -48.68 -29.09 -11.09
C ASN A 1057 -48.05 -30.49 -11.20
N ASP A 1058 -46.91 -30.72 -10.56
CA ASP A 1058 -46.23 -32.01 -10.51
C ASP A 1058 -46.87 -32.94 -9.47
N PRO A 1059 -47.42 -34.11 -9.86
CA PRO A 1059 -48.06 -35.03 -8.92
C PRO A 1059 -47.09 -35.73 -7.95
N THR A 1060 -45.77 -35.59 -8.12
CA THR A 1060 -44.76 -36.14 -7.20
C THR A 1060 -44.30 -35.14 -6.13
N SER A 1061 -44.60 -33.84 -6.30
CA SER A 1061 -44.17 -32.76 -5.40
C SER A 1061 -45.09 -32.62 -4.17
N PRO A 1062 -44.56 -32.60 -2.92
CA PRO A 1062 -45.40 -32.54 -1.72
C PRO A 1062 -46.23 -31.26 -1.59
N THR A 1063 -47.41 -31.35 -0.96
CA THR A 1063 -48.35 -30.21 -0.84
C THR A 1063 -47.85 -29.13 0.12
N ARG A 1064 -47.57 -27.95 -0.44
CA ARG A 1064 -47.07 -26.78 0.29
C ARG A 1064 -48.10 -26.22 1.28
N SER A 1065 -47.79 -26.33 2.57
CA SER A 1065 -48.54 -25.72 3.68
C SER A 1065 -47.63 -24.77 4.49
N LEU A 1066 -48.24 -23.85 5.24
CA LEU A 1066 -47.54 -22.94 6.15
C LEU A 1066 -47.96 -23.27 7.60
N PRO A 1067 -47.09 -23.11 8.62
CA PRO A 1067 -45.88 -22.28 8.64
C PRO A 1067 -44.72 -22.77 7.74
N PHE A 1068 -44.40 -24.06 7.65
CA PHE A 1068 -43.28 -24.54 6.83
C PHE A 1068 -43.51 -25.90 6.12
N VAL A 1069 -43.72 -25.86 4.80
CA VAL A 1069 -43.32 -26.87 3.81
C VAL A 1069 -42.75 -26.09 2.62
N PHE A 1070 -41.48 -26.32 2.30
CA PHE A 1070 -40.68 -25.54 1.35
C PHE A 1070 -39.95 -26.54 0.44
N THR A 1071 -40.57 -26.85 -0.69
CA THR A 1071 -40.31 -28.04 -1.53
C THR A 1071 -39.52 -27.71 -2.81
N GLY A 1072 -38.35 -27.06 -2.65
CA GLY A 1072 -37.43 -26.80 -3.75
C GLY A 1072 -36.46 -25.65 -3.50
N GLY A 1073 -35.44 -25.56 -4.36
CA GLY A 1073 -34.52 -24.43 -4.43
C GLY A 1073 -35.00 -23.35 -5.40
N LEU A 1074 -34.05 -22.62 -6.00
CA LEU A 1074 -34.37 -21.58 -6.98
C LEU A 1074 -34.33 -22.06 -8.44
N GLY A 1075 -33.78 -23.25 -8.73
CA GLY A 1075 -33.64 -23.80 -10.07
C GLY A 1075 -32.71 -22.99 -10.99
N MET A 1076 -31.73 -22.29 -10.44
CA MET A 1076 -30.83 -21.41 -11.19
C MET A 1076 -29.76 -22.22 -11.95
N PRO A 1077 -29.60 -22.04 -13.28
CA PRO A 1077 -28.57 -22.71 -14.05
C PRO A 1077 -27.16 -22.19 -13.67
N PRO A 1078 -26.08 -22.91 -13.99
CA PRO A 1078 -24.72 -22.60 -13.56
C PRO A 1078 -24.26 -21.15 -13.75
N GLN A 1079 -24.66 -20.49 -14.85
CA GLN A 1079 -24.33 -19.09 -15.12
C GLN A 1079 -24.93 -18.18 -14.03
N SER A 1080 -26.21 -18.40 -13.69
CA SER A 1080 -26.93 -17.63 -12.67
C SER A 1080 -26.40 -17.93 -11.27
N VAL A 1081 -26.05 -19.19 -10.97
CA VAL A 1081 -25.37 -19.58 -9.72
C VAL A 1081 -24.01 -18.90 -9.61
N GLY A 1082 -23.24 -18.86 -10.69
CA GLY A 1082 -21.94 -18.17 -10.77
C GLY A 1082 -22.05 -16.68 -10.49
N PHE A 1083 -23.00 -15.98 -11.12
CA PHE A 1083 -23.25 -14.55 -10.86
C PHE A 1083 -23.82 -14.28 -9.46
N ALA A 1084 -24.73 -15.12 -8.95
CA ALA A 1084 -25.25 -14.99 -7.59
C ALA A 1084 -24.16 -15.24 -6.53
N THR A 1085 -23.24 -16.15 -6.79
CA THR A 1085 -22.14 -16.47 -5.89
C THR A 1085 -21.03 -15.42 -5.95
N SER A 1086 -20.74 -14.82 -7.11
CA SER A 1086 -19.71 -13.77 -7.22
C SER A 1086 -20.06 -12.46 -6.50
N ILE A 1087 -21.35 -12.21 -6.20
CA ILE A 1087 -21.79 -11.14 -5.28
C ILE A 1087 -21.12 -11.28 -3.91
N LEU A 1088 -20.81 -12.51 -3.44
CA LEU A 1088 -20.02 -12.74 -2.22
C LEU A 1088 -18.64 -12.06 -2.32
N GLY A 1089 -17.97 -12.21 -3.46
CA GLY A 1089 -16.66 -11.61 -3.74
C GLY A 1089 -16.73 -10.08 -3.85
N ILE A 1090 -17.74 -9.54 -4.55
CA ILE A 1090 -17.93 -8.09 -4.70
C ILE A 1090 -18.13 -7.43 -3.32
N ILE A 1091 -19.10 -7.91 -2.54
CA ILE A 1091 -19.36 -7.39 -1.19
C ILE A 1091 -18.13 -7.62 -0.30
N GLY A 1092 -17.48 -8.78 -0.42
CA GLY A 1092 -16.30 -9.15 0.36
C GLY A 1092 -15.15 -8.17 0.17
N MET A 1093 -14.79 -7.88 -1.09
CA MET A 1093 -13.76 -6.91 -1.44
C MET A 1093 -14.11 -5.50 -0.96
N ALA A 1094 -15.34 -5.03 -1.22
CA ALA A 1094 -15.77 -3.70 -0.81
C ALA A 1094 -15.66 -3.50 0.72
N LEU A 1095 -16.17 -4.46 1.50
CA LEU A 1095 -16.09 -4.43 2.96
C LEU A 1095 -14.65 -4.59 3.47
N GLN A 1096 -13.83 -5.45 2.85
CA GLN A 1096 -12.46 -5.75 3.29
C GLN A 1096 -11.52 -4.54 3.16
N PHE A 1097 -11.68 -3.73 2.12
CA PHE A 1097 -10.83 -2.57 1.85
C PHE A 1097 -11.32 -1.27 2.51
N THR A 1098 -12.65 -1.10 2.74
CA THR A 1098 -13.20 0.17 3.27
C THR A 1098 -13.66 0.08 4.74
N ILE A 1099 -14.55 -0.85 5.06
CA ILE A 1099 -15.23 -0.88 6.37
C ILE A 1099 -14.42 -1.68 7.41
N TYR A 1100 -13.78 -2.78 7.00
CA TYR A 1100 -13.04 -3.67 7.91
C TYR A 1100 -11.95 -2.96 8.73
N PRO A 1101 -10.99 -2.22 8.14
CA PRO A 1101 -9.94 -1.56 8.92
C PRO A 1101 -10.51 -0.56 9.92
N SER A 1102 -11.49 0.23 9.45
CA SER A 1102 -12.14 1.32 10.17
C SER A 1102 -12.96 0.85 11.38
N ILE A 1103 -13.67 -0.27 11.27
CA ILE A 1103 -14.44 -0.86 12.38
C ILE A 1103 -13.55 -1.71 13.29
N ASN A 1104 -12.64 -2.51 12.74
CA ASN A 1104 -11.78 -3.38 13.57
C ASN A 1104 -10.84 -2.55 14.47
N GLY A 1105 -10.27 -1.46 13.94
CA GLY A 1105 -9.47 -0.51 14.72
C GLY A 1105 -10.23 0.28 15.79
N ARG A 1106 -11.58 0.29 15.75
CA ARG A 1106 -12.43 0.94 16.76
C ARG A 1106 -13.01 -0.04 17.79
N LEU A 1107 -13.20 -1.31 17.42
CA LEU A 1107 -13.78 -2.33 18.32
C LEU A 1107 -12.74 -3.17 19.08
N GLY A 1108 -11.54 -3.35 18.51
CA GLY A 1108 -10.57 -4.35 18.98
C GLY A 1108 -10.91 -5.77 18.53
N THR A 1109 -9.91 -6.65 18.47
CA THR A 1109 -10.00 -7.95 17.77
C THR A 1109 -11.08 -8.85 18.36
N ALA A 1110 -11.11 -9.00 19.68
CA ALA A 1110 -12.07 -9.90 20.36
C ALA A 1110 -13.54 -9.47 20.19
N ARG A 1111 -13.85 -8.17 20.38
CA ARG A 1111 -15.22 -7.66 20.23
C ARG A 1111 -15.69 -7.64 18.78
N SER A 1112 -14.77 -7.36 17.85
CA SER A 1112 -15.00 -7.47 16.42
C SER A 1112 -15.40 -8.91 16.03
N TYR A 1113 -14.61 -9.91 16.45
CA TYR A 1113 -14.95 -11.32 16.27
C TYR A 1113 -16.32 -11.69 16.86
N GLN A 1114 -16.58 -11.32 18.11
CA GLN A 1114 -17.85 -11.60 18.81
C GLN A 1114 -19.08 -11.00 18.11
N TYR A 1115 -19.07 -9.69 17.81
CA TYR A 1115 -20.25 -9.01 17.26
C TYR A 1115 -20.58 -9.45 15.84
N PHE A 1116 -19.57 -9.74 15.01
CA PHE A 1116 -19.81 -10.19 13.64
C PHE A 1116 -20.16 -11.69 13.56
N LEU A 1117 -19.76 -12.53 14.52
CA LEU A 1117 -20.25 -13.92 14.60
C LEU A 1117 -21.78 -14.00 14.79
N ALA A 1118 -22.38 -13.05 15.52
CA ALA A 1118 -23.81 -12.99 15.77
C ALA A 1118 -24.67 -12.76 14.50
N LEU A 1119 -24.06 -12.39 13.37
CA LEU A 1119 -24.76 -12.23 12.09
C LEU A 1119 -24.95 -13.55 11.34
N PHE A 1120 -24.16 -14.60 11.61
CA PHE A 1120 -24.31 -15.90 10.94
C PHE A 1120 -25.63 -16.61 11.23
N PRO A 1121 -26.11 -16.74 12.49
CA PRO A 1121 -27.44 -17.29 12.78
C PRO A 1121 -28.55 -16.56 12.03
N LEU A 1122 -28.46 -15.24 11.88
CA LEU A 1122 -29.44 -14.43 11.16
C LEU A 1122 -29.42 -14.72 9.65
N ALA A 1123 -28.23 -14.72 9.04
CA ALA A 1123 -28.08 -15.03 7.61
C ALA A 1123 -28.66 -16.41 7.26
N TYR A 1124 -28.35 -17.43 8.07
CA TYR A 1124 -28.80 -18.79 7.83
C TYR A 1124 -30.28 -19.01 8.18
N ALA A 1125 -30.82 -18.29 9.17
CA ALA A 1125 -32.25 -18.27 9.43
C ALA A 1125 -33.04 -17.68 8.25
N PHE A 1126 -32.56 -16.60 7.63
CA PHE A 1126 -33.26 -15.96 6.49
C PHE A 1126 -33.06 -16.66 5.14
N ALA A 1127 -31.93 -17.36 4.91
CA ALA A 1127 -31.60 -18.00 3.65
C ALA A 1127 -32.73 -18.83 2.97
N PRO A 1128 -33.42 -19.78 3.64
CA PRO A 1128 -34.45 -20.60 2.99
C PRO A 1128 -35.71 -19.82 2.62
N TYR A 1129 -35.94 -18.63 3.19
CA TYR A 1129 -37.11 -17.80 2.87
C TYR A 1129 -37.07 -17.18 1.48
N ILE A 1130 -35.90 -17.18 0.81
CA ILE A 1130 -35.79 -16.75 -0.59
C ILE A 1130 -36.67 -17.59 -1.52
N ALA A 1131 -36.95 -18.87 -1.19
CA ALA A 1131 -37.85 -19.73 -1.97
C ALA A 1131 -39.34 -19.29 -1.92
N LEU A 1132 -39.71 -18.37 -1.01
CA LEU A 1132 -41.02 -17.72 -1.01
C LEU A 1132 -41.08 -16.45 -1.88
N ALA A 1133 -39.95 -15.92 -2.31
CA ALA A 1133 -39.88 -14.60 -2.95
C ALA A 1133 -40.69 -14.56 -4.26
N PRO A 1134 -41.46 -13.48 -4.53
CA PRO A 1134 -42.22 -13.35 -5.77
C PRO A 1134 -41.32 -13.41 -7.01
N SER A 1135 -41.45 -14.48 -7.78
CA SER A 1135 -40.74 -14.69 -9.05
C SER A 1135 -41.57 -14.20 -10.23
N THR A 1136 -40.94 -13.53 -11.18
CA THR A 1136 -41.56 -13.11 -12.45
C THR A 1136 -41.70 -14.25 -13.47
N THR A 1137 -40.99 -15.35 -13.26
CA THR A 1137 -41.10 -16.61 -14.03
C THR A 1137 -41.92 -17.65 -13.26
N ALA A 1138 -42.71 -18.44 -14.00
CA ALA A 1138 -43.41 -19.62 -13.50
C ALA A 1138 -42.50 -20.85 -13.43
N PRO A 1139 -42.78 -21.85 -12.56
CA PRO A 1139 -42.15 -23.18 -12.67
C PRO A 1139 -42.40 -23.82 -14.05
N PRO A 1140 -41.53 -24.73 -14.52
CA PRO A 1140 -40.27 -25.19 -13.90
C PRO A 1140 -39.08 -24.24 -14.15
N VAL A 1141 -39.27 -23.08 -14.78
CA VAL A 1141 -38.19 -22.13 -15.10
C VAL A 1141 -37.59 -21.52 -13.83
N GLN A 1142 -36.29 -21.23 -13.85
CA GLN A 1142 -35.53 -20.61 -12.77
C GLN A 1142 -36.27 -19.44 -12.11
N SER A 1143 -36.13 -19.31 -10.79
CA SER A 1143 -36.70 -18.18 -10.03
C SER A 1143 -36.00 -16.89 -10.42
N SER A 1144 -36.76 -15.90 -10.91
CA SER A 1144 -36.21 -14.65 -11.45
C SER A 1144 -37.03 -13.44 -11.02
N GLY A 1145 -36.48 -12.24 -11.19
CA GLY A 1145 -37.16 -10.97 -10.86
C GLY A 1145 -36.55 -10.24 -9.65
N PRO A 1146 -36.95 -8.97 -9.43
CA PRO A 1146 -36.27 -8.07 -8.51
C PRO A 1146 -36.28 -8.55 -7.05
N TRP A 1147 -37.39 -9.13 -6.58
CA TRP A 1147 -37.51 -9.59 -5.19
C TRP A 1147 -36.64 -10.79 -4.86
N VAL A 1148 -36.45 -11.72 -5.81
CA VAL A 1148 -35.56 -12.88 -5.65
C VAL A 1148 -34.11 -12.40 -5.49
N TRP A 1149 -33.65 -11.53 -6.40
CA TRP A 1149 -32.30 -10.95 -6.35
C TRP A 1149 -32.08 -10.06 -5.12
N PHE A 1150 -33.07 -9.24 -4.72
CA PHE A 1150 -33.00 -8.44 -3.49
C PHE A 1150 -32.82 -9.31 -2.24
N SER A 1151 -33.57 -10.41 -2.14
CA SER A 1151 -33.49 -11.34 -1.01
C SER A 1151 -32.14 -12.09 -0.98
N ILE A 1152 -31.60 -12.46 -2.16
CA ILE A 1152 -30.23 -12.98 -2.31
C ILE A 1152 -29.21 -11.97 -1.78
N ILE A 1153 -29.27 -10.71 -2.23
CA ILE A 1153 -28.32 -9.66 -1.83
C ILE A 1153 -28.33 -9.44 -0.31
N ILE A 1154 -29.49 -9.46 0.35
CA ILE A 1154 -29.59 -9.31 1.80
C ILE A 1154 -28.91 -10.47 2.55
N VAL A 1155 -29.21 -11.72 2.17
CA VAL A 1155 -28.65 -12.90 2.85
C VAL A 1155 -27.13 -12.97 2.64
N LEU A 1156 -26.65 -12.69 1.42
CA LEU A 1156 -25.22 -12.62 1.14
C LEU A 1156 -24.56 -11.43 1.85
N PHE A 1157 -25.18 -10.26 1.91
CA PHE A 1157 -24.64 -9.11 2.64
C PHE A 1157 -24.47 -9.42 4.14
N LEU A 1158 -25.43 -10.10 4.77
CA LEU A 1158 -25.31 -10.55 6.17
C LEU A 1158 -24.16 -11.57 6.34
N GLN A 1159 -24.12 -12.61 5.51
CA GLN A 1159 -23.10 -13.67 5.60
C GLN A 1159 -21.68 -13.14 5.35
N VAL A 1160 -21.51 -12.27 4.34
CA VAL A 1160 -20.22 -11.71 3.97
C VAL A 1160 -19.79 -10.66 4.98
N SER A 1161 -20.69 -9.82 5.49
CA SER A 1161 -20.37 -8.88 6.58
C SER A 1161 -19.89 -9.63 7.82
N ALA A 1162 -20.54 -10.72 8.19
CA ALA A 1162 -20.06 -11.59 9.25
C ALA A 1162 -18.64 -12.10 8.96
N ARG A 1163 -18.45 -12.71 7.79
CA ARG A 1163 -17.21 -13.39 7.39
C ARG A 1163 -15.99 -12.48 7.23
N THR A 1164 -16.14 -11.33 6.56
CA THR A 1164 -15.05 -10.38 6.31
C THR A 1164 -14.44 -9.86 7.62
N PHE A 1165 -15.22 -9.82 8.69
CA PHE A 1165 -14.77 -9.42 10.02
C PHE A 1165 -14.24 -10.59 10.85
N THR A 1166 -14.93 -11.75 10.88
CA THR A 1166 -14.51 -12.87 11.72
C THR A 1166 -13.29 -13.63 11.20
N LEU A 1167 -13.10 -13.72 9.87
CA LEU A 1167 -12.01 -14.51 9.29
C LEU A 1167 -10.62 -13.94 9.65
N PRO A 1168 -10.32 -12.62 9.46
CA PRO A 1168 -9.02 -12.08 9.86
C PRO A 1168 -8.83 -12.03 11.38
N THR A 1169 -9.88 -11.71 12.14
CA THR A 1169 -9.80 -11.59 13.60
C THR A 1169 -9.56 -12.93 14.29
N SER A 1170 -10.11 -14.02 13.76
CA SER A 1170 -9.86 -15.38 14.30
C SER A 1170 -8.40 -15.81 14.19
N ILE A 1171 -7.73 -15.46 13.08
CA ILE A 1171 -6.29 -15.73 12.88
C ILE A 1171 -5.44 -14.95 13.90
N ILE A 1172 -5.83 -13.72 14.22
CA ILE A 1172 -5.14 -12.87 15.21
C ILE A 1172 -5.41 -13.39 16.64
N LEU A 1173 -6.65 -13.78 16.96
CA LEU A 1173 -6.99 -14.35 18.28
C LEU A 1173 -6.27 -15.67 18.54
N LEU A 1174 -6.13 -16.55 17.54
CA LEU A 1174 -5.36 -17.79 17.65
C LEU A 1174 -3.86 -17.54 17.94
N ASN A 1175 -3.30 -16.42 17.49
CA ASN A 1175 -1.95 -16.00 17.85
C ASN A 1175 -1.90 -15.45 19.29
N ASN A 1176 -2.86 -14.57 19.63
CA ASN A 1176 -2.86 -13.82 20.90
C ASN A 1176 -3.31 -14.65 22.11
N CYS A 1177 -4.02 -15.76 21.92
CA CYS A 1177 -4.37 -16.70 22.99
C CYS A 1177 -3.24 -17.65 23.39
N SER A 1178 -2.05 -17.59 22.74
CA SER A 1178 -0.92 -18.43 23.11
C SER A 1178 -0.38 -18.01 24.50
N PRO A 1179 -0.27 -18.93 25.48
CA PRO A 1179 0.07 -18.56 26.86
C PRO A 1179 1.54 -18.18 27.07
N HIS A 1180 2.42 -18.58 26.16
CA HIS A 1180 3.85 -18.28 26.19
C HIS A 1180 4.43 -18.32 24.75
N PRO A 1181 5.45 -17.52 24.39
CA PRO A 1181 5.98 -17.51 23.02
C PRO A 1181 6.59 -18.85 22.59
N SER A 1182 7.16 -19.64 23.52
CA SER A 1182 7.83 -20.92 23.19
C SER A 1182 6.90 -22.00 22.63
N VAL A 1183 5.58 -21.83 22.71
CA VAL A 1183 4.57 -22.80 22.24
C VAL A 1183 3.67 -22.24 21.13
N LEU A 1184 3.97 -21.04 20.61
CA LEU A 1184 3.17 -20.38 19.57
C LEU A 1184 3.02 -21.22 18.29
N GLY A 1185 4.07 -21.96 17.91
CA GLY A 1185 4.01 -22.90 16.78
C GLY A 1185 3.06 -24.09 17.04
N THR A 1186 3.02 -24.58 18.28
CA THR A 1186 2.14 -25.68 18.70
C THR A 1186 0.67 -25.25 18.73
N ILE A 1187 0.37 -24.04 19.24
CA ILE A 1187 -0.98 -23.45 19.20
C ILE A 1187 -1.45 -23.28 17.76
N HIS A 1188 -0.62 -22.72 16.88
CA HIS A 1188 -0.94 -22.59 15.46
C HIS A 1188 -1.18 -23.95 14.78
N GLY A 1189 -0.37 -24.98 15.07
CA GLY A 1189 -0.57 -26.33 14.57
C GLY A 1189 -1.93 -26.92 14.98
N ILE A 1190 -2.24 -26.90 16.29
CA ILE A 1190 -3.51 -27.40 16.82
C ILE A 1190 -4.70 -26.65 16.20
N GLY A 1191 -4.63 -25.31 16.12
CA GLY A 1191 -5.68 -24.50 15.53
C GLY A 1191 -5.91 -24.78 14.04
N GLN A 1192 -4.86 -25.05 13.26
CA GLN A 1192 -5.00 -25.43 11.85
C GLN A 1192 -5.55 -26.86 11.68
N SER A 1193 -5.22 -27.79 12.57
CA SER A 1193 -5.83 -29.13 12.60
C SER A 1193 -7.33 -29.06 12.92
N VAL A 1194 -7.73 -28.30 13.94
CA VAL A 1194 -9.15 -28.09 14.29
C VAL A 1194 -9.91 -27.42 13.15
N SER A 1195 -9.38 -26.31 12.60
CA SER A 1195 -9.93 -25.62 11.42
C SER A 1195 -10.20 -26.59 10.26
N SER A 1196 -9.18 -27.36 9.86
CA SER A 1196 -9.26 -28.26 8.70
C SER A 1196 -10.24 -29.42 8.90
N ALA A 1197 -10.34 -29.95 10.12
CA ALA A 1197 -11.30 -30.99 10.47
C ALA A 1197 -12.74 -30.47 10.38
N PHE A 1198 -13.08 -29.37 11.05
CA PHE A 1198 -14.45 -28.85 11.04
C PHE A 1198 -14.87 -28.30 9.66
N ARG A 1199 -13.94 -27.70 8.90
CA ARG A 1199 -14.14 -27.30 7.50
C ARG A 1199 -14.45 -28.48 6.56
N THR A 1200 -14.00 -29.69 6.92
CA THR A 1200 -14.31 -30.94 6.19
C THR A 1200 -15.66 -31.52 6.59
N ILE A 1201 -15.99 -31.46 7.87
CA ILE A 1201 -17.25 -32.01 8.42
C ILE A 1201 -18.46 -31.17 7.94
N GLY A 1202 -18.33 -29.83 7.90
CA GLY A 1202 -19.39 -28.90 7.51
C GLY A 1202 -20.09 -29.22 6.17
N PRO A 1203 -19.38 -29.33 5.03
CA PRO A 1203 -19.96 -29.67 3.73
C PRO A 1203 -20.67 -31.02 3.73
N ILE A 1204 -20.07 -32.05 4.35
CA ILE A 1204 -20.59 -33.42 4.37
C ILE A 1204 -21.92 -33.48 5.12
N PHE A 1205 -21.94 -32.99 6.37
CA PHE A 1205 -23.15 -33.00 7.20
C PHE A 1205 -24.23 -32.10 6.63
N SER A 1206 -23.88 -30.91 6.13
CA SER A 1206 -24.88 -30.01 5.55
C SER A 1206 -25.48 -30.54 4.24
N GLY A 1207 -24.71 -31.22 3.38
CA GLY A 1207 -25.24 -31.89 2.19
C GLY A 1207 -26.23 -32.99 2.54
N ALA A 1208 -25.89 -33.83 3.52
CA ALA A 1208 -26.78 -34.89 4.02
C ALA A 1208 -28.04 -34.33 4.71
N TRP A 1209 -27.92 -33.29 5.54
CA TRP A 1209 -29.07 -32.60 6.14
C TRP A 1209 -29.95 -31.92 5.08
N TYR A 1210 -29.36 -31.41 3.99
CA TYR A 1210 -30.12 -30.77 2.91
C TYR A 1210 -30.86 -31.81 2.07
N GLY A 1211 -30.23 -32.95 1.76
CA GLY A 1211 -30.90 -34.09 1.13
C GLY A 1211 -32.07 -34.62 1.97
N TYR A 1212 -31.86 -34.83 3.28
CA TYR A 1212 -32.94 -35.17 4.20
C TYR A 1212 -34.01 -34.07 4.27
N GLY A 1213 -33.61 -32.79 4.21
CA GLY A 1213 -34.52 -31.65 4.08
C GLY A 1213 -35.39 -31.71 2.83
N LEU A 1214 -34.85 -32.19 1.70
CA LEU A 1214 -35.62 -32.40 0.47
C LEU A 1214 -36.61 -33.58 0.60
N THR A 1215 -36.20 -34.71 1.18
CA THR A 1215 -37.11 -35.87 1.33
C THR A 1215 -38.28 -35.62 2.28
N ILE A 1216 -38.11 -34.75 3.28
CA ILE A 1216 -39.21 -34.28 4.16
C ILE A 1216 -39.92 -33.00 3.65
N GLY A 1217 -39.61 -32.53 2.44
CA GLY A 1217 -40.21 -31.33 1.85
C GLY A 1217 -39.93 -30.01 2.59
N THR A 1218 -38.89 -29.96 3.41
CA THR A 1218 -38.52 -28.81 4.24
C THR A 1218 -37.09 -28.37 3.97
N VAL A 1219 -36.87 -27.65 2.86
CA VAL A 1219 -35.57 -27.09 2.45
C VAL A 1219 -34.92 -26.22 3.54
N GLY A 1220 -35.70 -25.61 4.44
CA GLY A 1220 -35.19 -24.87 5.60
C GLY A 1220 -34.47 -25.71 6.67
N PHE A 1221 -34.65 -27.03 6.70
CA PHE A 1221 -34.16 -27.92 7.76
C PHE A 1221 -32.65 -27.80 8.00
N ALA A 1222 -31.84 -27.97 6.95
CA ALA A 1222 -30.39 -27.88 7.05
C ALA A 1222 -29.91 -26.46 7.43
N TRP A 1223 -30.57 -25.44 6.91
CA TRP A 1223 -30.28 -24.03 7.21
C TRP A 1223 -30.49 -23.70 8.69
N TRP A 1224 -31.56 -24.21 9.30
CA TRP A 1224 -31.86 -23.98 10.72
C TRP A 1224 -30.93 -24.77 11.65
N ILE A 1225 -30.50 -25.99 11.27
CA ILE A 1225 -29.47 -26.73 12.03
C ILE A 1225 -28.13 -25.97 11.99
N VAL A 1226 -27.70 -25.48 10.82
CA VAL A 1226 -26.46 -24.69 10.72
C VAL A 1226 -26.59 -23.35 11.46
N ALA A 1227 -27.76 -22.71 11.46
CA ALA A 1227 -28.04 -21.53 12.29
C ALA A 1227 -27.89 -21.83 13.80
N LEU A 1228 -28.37 -22.99 14.27
CA LEU A 1228 -28.19 -23.44 15.66
C LEU A 1228 -26.72 -23.71 16.00
N VAL A 1229 -25.95 -24.34 15.11
CA VAL A 1229 -24.49 -24.51 15.27
C VAL A 1229 -23.78 -23.15 15.35
N SER A 1230 -24.25 -22.16 14.58
CA SER A 1230 -23.73 -20.79 14.61
C SER A 1230 -23.99 -20.09 15.95
N VAL A 1231 -25.13 -20.37 16.61
CA VAL A 1231 -25.42 -19.88 17.96
C VAL A 1231 -24.44 -20.46 18.97
N PHE A 1232 -24.11 -21.76 18.89
CA PHE A 1232 -23.07 -22.35 19.75
C PHE A 1232 -21.68 -21.75 19.50
N GLY A 1233 -21.33 -21.46 18.24
CA GLY A 1233 -20.10 -20.74 17.88
C GLY A 1233 -20.04 -19.34 18.49
N TYR A 1234 -21.13 -18.58 18.42
CA TYR A 1234 -21.25 -17.26 19.04
C TYR A 1234 -21.15 -17.34 20.58
N LEU A 1235 -21.84 -18.31 21.20
CA LEU A 1235 -21.77 -18.52 22.65
C LEU A 1235 -20.36 -18.89 23.13
N ALA A 1236 -19.59 -19.69 22.36
CA ALA A 1236 -18.18 -19.95 22.65
C ALA A 1236 -17.33 -18.67 22.52
N ALA A 1237 -17.57 -17.85 21.48
CA ALA A 1237 -16.83 -16.61 21.24
C ALA A 1237 -16.99 -15.56 22.36
N ILE A 1238 -18.10 -15.56 23.12
CA ILE A 1238 -18.30 -14.66 24.28
C ILE A 1238 -17.21 -14.84 25.34
N PHE A 1239 -16.65 -16.05 25.49
CA PHE A 1239 -15.62 -16.36 26.48
C PHE A 1239 -14.18 -16.18 25.95
N VAL A 1240 -14.00 -15.82 24.69
CA VAL A 1240 -12.70 -15.52 24.07
C VAL A 1240 -12.27 -14.09 24.41
N TYR A 1241 -11.00 -13.90 24.77
CA TYR A 1241 -10.43 -12.59 25.01
C TYR A 1241 -9.01 -12.45 24.42
N GLU A 1242 -8.58 -11.22 24.23
CA GLU A 1242 -7.28 -10.90 23.64
C GLU A 1242 -6.18 -11.04 24.70
N GLY A 1243 -5.40 -12.12 24.63
CA GLY A 1243 -4.33 -12.44 25.57
C GLY A 1243 -3.04 -11.65 25.32
N SER A 1244 -2.16 -11.62 26.32
CA SER A 1244 -0.89 -10.87 26.29
C SER A 1244 0.25 -11.56 25.51
N GLY A 1245 0.06 -12.83 25.11
CA GLY A 1245 1.14 -13.70 24.62
C GLY A 1245 2.07 -14.25 25.73
N HIS A 1246 1.93 -13.76 26.96
CA HIS A 1246 2.60 -14.21 28.18
C HIS A 1246 1.55 -14.34 29.30
N GLU A 1247 0.58 -15.24 29.13
CA GLU A 1247 -0.36 -15.61 30.21
C GLU A 1247 0.32 -16.47 31.29
N ILE A 1248 1.48 -17.08 30.98
CA ILE A 1248 2.29 -17.89 31.90
C ILE A 1248 3.76 -17.52 31.75
N LEU A 1249 4.32 -16.85 32.75
CA LEU A 1249 5.77 -16.62 32.90
C LEU A 1249 6.47 -17.91 33.36
N LEU A 1250 7.71 -18.13 32.92
CA LEU A 1250 8.57 -19.19 33.44
C LEU A 1250 9.46 -18.63 34.57
N PRO A 1251 9.85 -19.45 35.57
CA PRO A 1251 10.64 -18.97 36.70
C PRO A 1251 11.93 -18.29 36.25
N GLY A 1252 12.19 -17.07 36.73
CA GLY A 1252 13.36 -16.27 36.34
C GLY A 1252 13.18 -15.38 35.10
N GLU A 1253 11.96 -15.20 34.59
CA GLU A 1253 11.63 -14.17 33.59
C GLU A 1253 11.05 -12.88 34.23
N GLU A 1254 10.75 -12.93 35.53
CA GLU A 1254 10.14 -11.86 36.33
C GLU A 1254 10.96 -10.55 36.36
N ASP A 1255 12.29 -10.62 36.19
CA ASP A 1255 13.18 -9.45 36.15
C ASP A 1255 13.10 -8.64 34.84
N ILE A 1256 12.37 -9.11 33.82
CA ILE A 1256 12.44 -8.57 32.44
C ILE A 1256 11.41 -7.46 32.18
N GLU A 1257 10.25 -7.47 32.83
CA GLU A 1257 9.21 -6.44 32.62
C GLU A 1257 9.50 -5.09 33.34
N LEU A 1258 10.59 -4.99 34.10
CA LEU A 1258 10.93 -3.81 34.92
C LEU A 1258 12.01 -2.87 34.30
N LYS A 1259 12.25 -2.95 32.98
CA LYS A 1259 13.24 -2.10 32.29
C LYS A 1259 12.66 -1.28 31.13
#